data_AF-A0A0Q5IEA6-F1
#
_entry.id   AF-A0A0Q5IEA6-F1
#
_cell.length_a   1.000
_cell.length_b   1.000
_cell.length_c   1.000
_cell.angle_alpha   90.00
_cell.angle_beta   90.00
_cell.angle_gamma   90.00
#
_symmetry.space_group_name_H-M   'P 1'
#
loop_
_entity.id
_entity.type
_entity.pdbx_description
1 polymer ?
#
loop_
_entity_poly.entity_id
_entity_poly.type
_entity_poly.pdbx_seq_one_letter_code
_entity_poly.pdbx_strand_id
1 'polypeptide(L)'
;MVWQRDFAPELGPLTAPVTFGGNVYVGVGPVVYALTPGGQMVGRADLPGTVSSLDSSGGVLRVSTQEEDYTERFTLGAPQNLSLPVQERVVFPPDPAVTGWLAATADRLPVADVPGAARQDPANPFLLLRAAQLAGNSGDSYAALSGVRRALGLTLPFPVWTQLAARLDAAGFSAAATLALDRARRDAAARGLDPELPVSRAALYAYGNPSNYVSILLDQGRLGRAETWMNHLRELSPRFEGASALYLRYAALLEAQDRVGEAEEWREFTRSLRAGSLYNLGPDDTLVIRDVARLAALTLLLALGGALLTLLARAWRAQGQDTRAHGGRVRSVWRRPLTRARLSFLSYASFGERLVVALLGAALLTALGGWQWANGTGRGLNAPALNIGTYGGGWYDARLGDLNLRPGPDAALLTGLNAQLSGDGTAARAAYTQAGDDACALNNLGVIAQGRDDAAQARELYRSALATQPDLAAPAYNLGLNPTEPGTLFQQTYRRGEPRLCYPDRRILARAVSGDLSDTLVGDLRRPLDLLGAGEAPPTRLGAAFLTSLLGLGMLGLLLLVPRAAGEARLGRPAAYRLTALLLPGSALLGGAWGGVLLLTWALALAGLSPLTGLIRFAELPSPATPAVRGTLILVLVLSYAVNLLAVLLVEASVLARRRQEQREQT
;
A
#
# COMPACT_ATOMS: atom_id res chain seq x y z
N MET A 1 14.31 45.60 30.83
CA MET A 1 14.19 44.23 30.32
C MET A 1 14.23 43.29 31.53
N VAL A 2 13.16 42.52 31.79
CA VAL A 2 13.07 41.68 33.02
C VAL A 2 13.80 40.34 32.82
N TRP A 3 13.74 39.79 31.62
CA TRP A 3 14.52 38.64 31.13
C TRP A 3 14.51 38.65 29.60
N GLN A 4 15.40 37.86 28.99
CA GLN A 4 15.45 37.62 27.55
C GLN A 4 15.67 36.12 27.32
N ARG A 5 14.99 35.57 26.30
CA ARG A 5 15.18 34.19 25.86
C ARG A 5 15.27 34.18 24.34
N ASP A 6 16.36 33.65 23.83
CA ASP A 6 16.61 33.57 22.40
C ASP A 6 16.26 32.17 21.89
N PHE A 7 15.56 32.13 20.76
CA PHE A 7 15.27 30.90 20.03
C PHE A 7 16.00 30.98 18.69
N ALA A 8 16.70 29.90 18.33
CA ALA A 8 17.43 29.87 17.07
C ALA A 8 16.43 29.90 15.89
N PRO A 9 16.71 30.63 14.79
CA PRO A 9 15.78 30.75 13.66
C PRO A 9 15.36 29.41 13.05
N GLU A 10 16.22 28.40 13.14
CA GLU A 10 16.00 27.05 12.62
C GLU A 10 14.93 26.27 13.41
N LEU A 11 14.50 26.79 14.56
CA LEU A 11 13.43 26.24 15.38
C LEU A 11 12.04 26.53 14.81
N GLY A 12 11.96 27.39 13.78
CA GLY A 12 10.72 27.78 13.14
C GLY A 12 10.23 29.17 13.59
N PRO A 13 9.09 29.62 13.06
CA PRO A 13 8.56 30.93 13.35
C PRO A 13 8.18 31.08 14.82
N LEU A 14 8.29 32.32 15.31
CA LEU A 14 7.86 32.73 16.63
C LEU A 14 6.53 33.48 16.55
N THR A 15 5.60 33.17 17.44
CA THR A 15 4.42 34.01 17.62
C THR A 15 4.71 35.21 18.51
N ALA A 16 3.86 36.23 18.43
CA ALA A 16 3.81 37.24 19.48
C ALA A 16 3.47 36.56 20.84
N PRO A 17 4.13 36.97 21.94
CA PRO A 17 3.84 36.41 23.25
C PRO A 17 2.47 36.86 23.76
N VAL A 18 1.72 35.93 24.33
CA VAL A 18 0.39 36.18 24.93
C VAL A 18 0.46 35.95 26.43
N THR A 19 -0.07 36.87 27.22
CA THR A 19 -0.12 36.73 28.69
C THR A 19 -1.50 36.24 29.10
N PHE A 20 -1.57 35.11 29.80
CA PHE A 20 -2.82 34.53 30.26
C PHE A 20 -2.62 33.78 31.58
N GLY A 21 -3.53 33.94 32.55
CA GLY A 21 -3.45 33.24 33.84
C GLY A 21 -2.13 33.45 34.60
N GLY A 22 -1.49 34.61 34.45
CA GLY A 22 -0.22 34.94 35.12
C GLY A 22 1.05 34.38 34.46
N ASN A 23 0.93 33.63 33.36
CA ASN A 23 2.05 33.11 32.58
C ASN A 23 2.12 33.76 31.19
N VAL A 24 3.30 33.71 30.57
CA VAL A 24 3.58 34.17 29.21
C VAL A 24 3.68 32.97 28.30
N TYR A 25 2.90 32.95 27.20
CA TYR A 25 2.89 31.88 26.22
C TYR A 25 3.52 32.34 24.92
N VAL A 26 4.34 31.48 24.32
CA VAL A 26 5.00 31.75 23.03
C VAL A 26 5.02 30.48 22.19
N GLY A 27 4.55 30.59 20.94
CA GLY A 27 4.68 29.55 19.92
C GLY A 27 6.07 29.59 19.30
N VAL A 28 6.69 28.42 19.15
CA VAL A 28 8.00 28.22 18.54
C VAL A 28 7.93 26.99 17.65
N GLY A 29 7.85 27.18 16.33
CA GLY A 29 7.62 26.06 15.41
C GLY A 29 6.32 25.31 15.77
N PRO A 30 6.33 23.97 15.96
CA PRO A 30 5.15 23.17 16.30
C PRO A 30 4.84 23.10 17.81
N VAL A 31 5.46 23.96 18.63
CA VAL A 31 5.38 23.88 20.09
C VAL A 31 4.90 25.19 20.69
N VAL A 32 4.14 25.12 21.79
CA VAL A 32 3.85 26.29 22.64
C VAL A 32 4.54 26.12 23.99
N TYR A 33 5.32 27.12 24.38
CA TYR A 33 5.92 27.21 25.71
C TYR A 33 5.10 28.10 26.63
N ALA A 34 4.89 27.62 27.85
CA ALA A 34 4.38 28.42 28.97
C ALA A 34 5.55 28.81 29.88
N LEU A 35 5.72 30.11 30.08
CA LEU A 35 6.80 30.71 30.85
C LEU A 35 6.24 31.51 32.03
N THR A 36 6.94 31.51 33.16
CA THR A 36 6.62 32.41 34.27
C THR A 36 6.93 33.86 33.90
N PRO A 37 6.45 34.84 34.68
CA PRO A 37 6.87 36.24 34.52
C PRO A 37 8.39 36.46 34.63
N GLY A 38 9.13 35.51 35.22
CA GLY A 38 10.60 35.51 35.31
C GLY A 38 11.30 34.72 34.20
N GLY A 39 10.57 34.23 33.17
CA GLY A 39 11.15 33.55 32.01
C GLY A 39 11.48 32.07 32.22
N GLN A 40 11.05 31.47 33.34
CA GLN A 40 11.25 30.05 33.59
C GLN A 40 10.14 29.22 32.93
N MET A 41 10.51 28.10 32.31
CA MET A 41 9.54 27.20 31.67
C MET A 41 8.72 26.44 32.71
N VAL A 42 7.39 26.47 32.57
CA VAL A 42 6.44 25.74 33.42
C VAL A 42 5.59 24.74 32.67
N GLY A 43 5.54 24.81 31.34
CA GLY A 43 4.76 23.90 30.51
C GLY A 43 5.16 23.95 29.04
N ARG A 44 4.91 22.84 28.33
CA ARG A 44 5.03 22.73 26.88
C ARG A 44 3.84 21.96 26.29
N ALA A 45 3.28 22.45 25.18
CA ALA A 45 2.35 21.70 24.35
C ALA A 45 3.02 21.37 23.01
N ASP A 46 2.96 20.11 22.60
CA ASP A 46 3.40 19.63 21.28
C ASP A 46 2.18 19.53 20.36
N LEU A 47 2.21 20.22 19.23
CA LEU A 47 1.08 20.37 18.31
C LEU A 47 1.38 19.78 16.92
N PRO A 48 0.36 19.47 16.11
CA PRO A 48 0.53 18.71 14.88
C PRO A 48 0.95 19.56 13.68
N GLY A 49 1.29 20.83 13.89
CA GLY A 49 1.82 21.68 12.84
C GLY A 49 2.35 22.99 13.39
N THR A 50 2.86 23.85 12.50
CA THR A 50 3.51 25.10 12.91
C THR A 50 2.51 26.07 13.55
N VAL A 51 2.84 26.58 14.75
CA VAL A 51 1.99 27.52 15.48
C VAL A 51 1.95 28.87 14.76
N SER A 52 0.78 29.26 14.28
CA SER A 52 0.57 30.49 13.52
C SER A 52 0.02 31.63 14.37
N SER A 53 -0.82 31.32 15.36
CA SER A 53 -1.37 32.34 16.27
C SER A 53 -1.72 31.78 17.66
N LEU A 54 -1.66 32.66 18.64
CA LEU A 54 -2.14 32.46 20.01
C LEU A 54 -3.20 33.52 20.31
N ASP A 55 -4.31 33.10 20.90
CA ASP A 55 -5.40 33.99 21.26
C ASP A 55 -5.92 33.67 22.68
N SER A 56 -6.11 34.71 23.49
CA SER A 56 -6.71 34.61 24.82
C SER A 56 -8.09 35.30 24.90
N SER A 57 -8.64 35.73 23.76
CA SER A 57 -9.93 36.38 23.67
C SER A 57 -11.04 35.36 23.93
N GLY A 58 -11.78 35.56 25.04
CA GLY A 58 -12.85 34.64 25.47
C GLY A 58 -12.53 33.78 26.69
N GLY A 59 -11.50 34.11 27.47
CA GLY A 59 -11.25 33.47 28.78
C GLY A 59 -10.65 32.07 28.70
N VAL A 60 -10.27 31.63 27.49
CA VAL A 60 -9.51 30.40 27.23
C VAL A 60 -8.33 30.74 26.33
N LEU A 61 -7.23 29.99 26.47
CA LEU A 61 -6.08 30.12 25.59
C LEU A 61 -6.27 29.19 24.39
N ARG A 62 -6.41 29.76 23.21
CA ARG A 62 -6.50 29.03 21.94
C ARG A 62 -5.22 29.19 21.15
N VAL A 63 -4.85 28.13 20.46
CA VAL A 63 -3.72 28.10 19.54
C VAL A 63 -4.20 27.64 18.17
N SER A 64 -3.73 28.31 17.12
CA SER A 64 -3.93 27.85 15.74
C SER A 64 -2.61 27.33 15.19
N THR A 65 -2.66 26.17 14.56
CA THR A 65 -1.54 25.61 13.79
C THR A 65 -1.86 25.67 12.31
N GLN A 66 -0.84 25.97 11.50
CA GLN A 66 -0.93 26.03 10.04
C GLN A 66 0.13 25.14 9.42
N GLU A 67 -0.30 24.33 8.46
CA GLU A 67 0.55 23.41 7.72
C GLU A 67 0.03 23.35 6.27
N GLU A 68 0.87 23.66 5.28
CA GLU A 68 0.54 23.76 3.85
C GLU A 68 -0.85 24.39 3.57
N ASP A 69 -1.88 23.54 3.47
CA ASP A 69 -3.23 23.88 3.02
C ASP A 69 -4.32 23.74 4.11
N TYR A 70 -3.96 23.42 5.37
CA TYR A 70 -4.93 23.32 6.46
C TYR A 70 -4.55 24.10 7.71
N THR A 71 -5.58 24.45 8.49
CA THR A 71 -5.44 25.12 9.78
C THR A 71 -6.27 24.39 10.81
N GLU A 72 -5.67 24.11 11.96
CA GLU A 72 -6.32 23.43 13.07
C GLU A 72 -6.26 24.33 14.31
N ARG A 73 -7.26 24.21 15.18
CA ARG A 73 -7.37 25.02 16.40
C ARG A 73 -7.47 24.13 17.61
N PHE A 74 -6.73 24.49 18.65
CA PHE A 74 -6.68 23.77 19.90
C PHE A 74 -6.87 24.71 21.09
N THR A 75 -7.37 24.18 22.18
CA THR A 75 -7.58 24.85 23.46
C THR A 75 -6.55 24.31 24.47
N LEU A 76 -5.76 25.23 25.01
CA LEU A 76 -4.70 24.94 25.96
C LEU A 76 -5.22 25.10 27.40
N GLY A 77 -4.98 24.08 28.23
CA GLY A 77 -5.28 24.13 29.67
C GLY A 77 -4.18 24.80 30.49
N ALA A 78 -4.29 24.74 31.82
CA ALA A 78 -3.27 25.28 32.71
C ALA A 78 -2.00 24.41 32.74
N PRO A 79 -0.79 25.01 32.82
CA PRO A 79 0.46 24.26 32.86
C PRO A 79 0.55 23.41 34.14
N GLN A 80 0.95 22.15 34.00
CA GLN A 80 1.11 21.19 35.09
C GLN A 80 2.31 20.27 34.78
N ASN A 81 3.25 20.15 35.73
CA ASN A 81 4.42 19.24 35.61
C ASN A 81 5.19 19.37 34.29
N LEU A 82 5.52 20.59 33.86
CA LEU A 82 6.19 20.88 32.58
C LEU A 82 5.39 20.48 31.32
N SER A 83 4.13 20.10 31.47
CA SER A 83 3.20 19.83 30.39
C SER A 83 2.16 20.95 30.29
N LEU A 84 1.76 21.27 29.07
CA LEU A 84 0.61 22.14 28.79
C LEU A 84 -0.46 21.28 28.11
N PRO A 85 -1.51 20.87 28.84
CA PRO A 85 -2.51 19.94 28.32
C PRO A 85 -3.32 20.57 27.19
N VAL A 86 -3.60 19.78 26.16
CA VAL A 86 -4.45 20.15 25.03
C VAL A 86 -5.80 19.44 25.21
N GLN A 87 -6.91 20.16 25.05
CA GLN A 87 -8.24 19.59 25.29
C GLN A 87 -8.67 18.66 24.14
N GLU A 88 -8.44 19.08 22.91
CA GLU A 88 -8.79 18.34 21.71
C GLU A 88 -7.73 17.25 21.41
N ARG A 89 -8.15 16.22 20.67
CA ARG A 89 -7.28 15.12 20.29
C ARG A 89 -6.25 15.59 19.24
N VAL A 90 -4.98 15.62 19.62
CA VAL A 90 -3.88 15.98 18.72
C VAL A 90 -3.40 14.75 17.94
N VAL A 91 -3.55 14.78 16.62
CA VAL A 91 -3.10 13.75 15.66
C VAL A 91 -1.90 14.27 14.88
N PHE A 92 -0.73 13.63 15.02
CA PHE A 92 0.48 14.09 14.36
C PHE A 92 0.53 13.66 12.88
N PRO A 93 0.83 14.59 11.96
CA PRO A 93 1.03 14.25 10.56
C PRO A 93 2.28 13.38 10.40
N PRO A 94 2.39 12.64 9.28
CA PRO A 94 3.59 11.88 8.93
C PRO A 94 4.73 12.80 8.44
N ASP A 95 5.02 13.87 9.19
CA ASP A 95 6.05 14.85 8.91
C ASP A 95 7.16 14.82 9.99
N PRO A 96 8.41 14.45 9.62
CA PRO A 96 9.57 14.51 10.50
C PRO A 96 9.91 15.91 11.02
N ALA A 97 9.54 16.99 10.32
CA ALA A 97 9.82 18.35 10.79
C ALA A 97 9.02 18.69 12.07
N VAL A 98 7.78 18.19 12.16
CA VAL A 98 6.92 18.31 13.35
C VAL A 98 7.30 17.27 14.40
N THR A 99 7.26 15.99 14.03
CA THR A 99 7.42 14.86 14.98
C THR A 99 8.85 14.69 15.50
N GLY A 100 9.86 15.11 14.74
CA GLY A 100 11.27 15.09 15.10
C GLY A 100 11.80 16.40 15.68
N TRP A 101 10.95 17.42 15.85
CA TRP A 101 11.38 18.78 16.19
C TRP A 101 12.27 18.83 17.45
N LEU A 102 11.84 18.20 18.55
CA LEU A 102 12.59 18.20 19.81
C LEU A 102 13.97 17.56 19.70
N ALA A 103 14.05 16.45 18.95
CA ALA A 103 15.29 15.73 18.69
C ALA A 103 16.24 16.60 17.85
N ALA A 104 15.73 17.19 16.78
CA ALA A 104 16.50 18.06 15.90
C ALA A 104 17.00 19.31 16.64
N THR A 105 16.20 19.90 17.55
CA THR A 105 16.59 21.00 18.43
C THR A 105 17.76 20.61 19.32
N ALA A 106 17.69 19.42 19.93
CA ALA A 106 18.77 18.95 20.77
C ALA A 106 20.04 18.61 19.97
N ASP A 107 19.93 18.02 18.79
CA ASP A 107 21.08 17.54 18.00
C ASP A 107 21.93 18.67 17.43
N ARG A 108 21.32 19.82 17.12
CA ARG A 108 22.05 20.99 16.59
C ARG A 108 22.93 21.68 17.62
N LEU A 109 22.69 21.46 18.91
CA LEU A 109 23.43 22.15 19.96
C LEU A 109 24.85 21.59 20.14
N PRO A 110 25.88 22.47 20.18
CA PRO A 110 27.23 22.08 20.54
C PRO A 110 27.27 21.39 21.91
N VAL A 111 28.18 20.43 22.07
CA VAL A 111 28.30 19.62 23.30
C VAL A 111 28.50 20.48 24.54
N ALA A 112 29.24 21.59 24.43
CA ALA A 112 29.52 22.51 25.53
C ALA A 112 28.26 23.19 26.10
N ASP A 113 27.27 23.45 25.25
CA ASP A 113 26.08 24.22 25.61
C ASP A 113 24.94 23.34 26.14
N VAL A 114 25.02 22.02 25.93
CA VAL A 114 23.98 21.05 26.31
C VAL A 114 23.55 21.17 27.78
N PRO A 115 24.46 21.24 28.79
CA PRO A 115 24.04 21.36 30.19
C PRO A 115 23.29 22.66 30.49
N GLY A 116 23.65 23.76 29.81
CA GLY A 116 22.96 25.04 29.93
C GLY A 116 21.57 24.98 29.31
N ALA A 117 21.48 24.48 28.07
CA ALA A 117 20.23 24.31 27.36
C ALA A 117 19.25 23.38 28.11
N ALA A 118 19.74 22.27 28.67
CA ALA A 118 18.92 21.34 29.46
C ALA A 118 18.34 21.97 30.74
N ARG A 119 18.98 23.00 31.31
CA ARG A 119 18.43 23.75 32.45
C ARG A 119 17.38 24.78 32.00
N GLN A 120 17.54 25.37 30.82
CA GLN A 120 16.63 26.36 30.27
C GLN A 120 15.38 25.73 29.63
N ASP A 121 15.51 24.51 29.09
CA ASP A 121 14.43 23.70 28.54
C ASP A 121 14.42 22.31 29.19
N PRO A 122 13.89 22.21 30.42
CA PRO A 122 13.78 20.94 31.12
C PRO A 122 12.69 20.02 30.54
N ALA A 123 11.89 20.49 29.57
CA ALA A 123 10.86 19.69 28.92
C ALA A 123 11.39 18.91 27.70
N ASN A 124 12.56 19.26 27.15
CA ASN A 124 13.14 18.52 26.02
C ASN A 124 13.89 17.26 26.50
N PRO A 125 13.36 16.05 26.21
CA PRO A 125 13.94 14.80 26.70
C PRO A 125 15.32 14.50 26.11
N PHE A 126 15.59 14.98 24.90
CA PHE A 126 16.86 14.74 24.20
C PHE A 126 17.99 15.58 24.76
N LEU A 127 17.70 16.81 25.20
CA LEU A 127 18.65 17.62 25.95
C LEU A 127 19.01 16.98 27.28
N LEU A 128 18.00 16.48 28.01
CA LEU A 128 18.21 15.76 29.27
C LEU A 128 19.05 14.49 29.08
N LEU A 129 18.78 13.72 28.02
CA LEU A 129 19.55 12.51 27.71
C LEU A 129 21.00 12.84 27.33
N ARG A 130 21.23 13.84 26.46
CA ARG A 130 22.59 14.26 26.10
C ARG A 130 23.36 14.78 27.32
N ALA A 131 22.72 15.57 28.18
CA ALA A 131 23.32 16.02 29.44
C ALA A 131 23.66 14.85 30.38
N ALA A 132 22.78 13.84 30.46
CA ALA A 132 23.02 12.63 31.23
C ALA A 132 24.21 11.82 30.69
N GLN A 133 24.34 11.69 29.37
CA GLN A 133 25.48 11.02 28.73
C GLN A 133 26.79 11.74 29.03
N LEU A 134 26.81 13.08 28.99
CA LEU A 134 28.00 13.86 29.33
C LEU A 134 28.41 13.67 30.79
N ALA A 135 27.44 13.69 31.71
CA ALA A 135 27.70 13.42 33.12
C ALA A 135 28.25 12.01 33.35
N GLY A 136 27.68 11.01 32.67
CA GLY A 136 28.16 9.62 32.70
C GLY A 136 29.58 9.48 32.16
N ASN A 137 29.90 10.15 31.06
CA ASN A 137 31.24 10.16 30.48
C ASN A 137 32.27 10.83 31.39
N SER A 138 31.86 11.77 32.25
CA SER A 138 32.70 12.36 33.30
C SER A 138 32.76 11.54 34.60
N GLY A 139 32.13 10.36 34.65
CA GLY A 139 32.12 9.45 35.81
C GLY A 139 30.98 9.69 36.81
N ASP A 140 30.12 10.70 36.60
CA ASP A 140 28.98 10.98 37.47
C ASP A 140 27.76 10.14 37.08
N SER A 141 27.77 8.89 37.55
CA SER A 141 26.69 7.93 37.32
C SER A 141 25.36 8.37 37.94
N TYR A 142 25.39 9.10 39.05
CA TYR A 142 24.18 9.57 39.71
C TYR A 142 23.48 10.66 38.89
N ALA A 143 24.23 11.66 38.41
CA ALA A 143 23.68 12.70 37.55
C ALA A 143 23.18 12.12 36.22
N ALA A 144 23.86 11.12 35.66
CA ALA A 144 23.41 10.41 34.47
C ALA A 144 22.04 9.75 34.69
N LEU A 145 21.90 8.93 35.73
CA LEU A 145 20.63 8.24 36.04
C LEU A 145 19.51 9.23 36.41
N SER A 146 19.84 10.30 37.13
CA SER A 146 18.88 11.37 37.47
C SER A 146 18.38 12.08 36.21
N GLY A 147 19.26 12.36 35.24
CA GLY A 147 18.89 12.93 33.95
C GLY A 147 17.94 12.02 33.16
N VAL A 148 18.25 10.72 33.08
CA VAL A 148 17.38 9.71 32.43
C VAL A 148 16.02 9.63 33.12
N ARG A 149 15.98 9.58 34.46
CA ARG A 149 14.74 9.57 35.24
C ARG A 149 13.89 10.82 34.99
N ARG A 150 14.51 12.00 34.90
CA ARG A 150 13.79 13.24 34.55
C ARG A 150 13.20 13.18 33.14
N ALA A 151 13.97 12.71 32.15
CA ALA A 151 13.47 12.55 30.77
C ALA A 151 12.27 11.59 30.70
N LEU A 152 12.31 10.51 31.48
CA LEU A 152 11.21 9.54 31.60
C LEU A 152 10.01 10.07 32.39
N GLY A 153 10.16 11.16 33.15
CA GLY A 153 9.07 11.75 33.95
C GLY A 153 8.22 12.77 33.18
N LEU A 154 8.56 13.05 31.93
CA LEU A 154 7.88 14.03 31.09
C LEU A 154 6.60 13.46 30.46
N THR A 155 5.67 14.35 30.11
CA THR A 155 4.56 14.02 29.20
C THR A 155 5.01 14.32 27.78
N LEU A 156 5.14 13.29 26.95
CA LEU A 156 5.65 13.42 25.58
C LEU A 156 4.69 12.75 24.60
N PRO A 157 4.61 13.24 23.35
CA PRO A 157 3.88 12.55 22.30
C PRO A 157 4.60 11.27 21.87
N PHE A 158 3.85 10.28 21.37
CA PHE A 158 4.38 8.96 21.04
C PHE A 158 5.54 8.95 20.03
N PRO A 159 5.61 9.81 18.98
CA PRO A 159 6.74 9.82 18.07
C PRO A 159 8.04 10.18 18.81
N VAL A 160 7.93 11.07 19.80
CA VAL A 160 9.05 11.51 20.63
C VAL A 160 9.44 10.41 21.62
N TRP A 161 8.48 9.69 22.21
CA TRP A 161 8.78 8.52 23.03
C TRP A 161 9.53 7.44 22.26
N THR A 162 9.09 7.12 21.03
CA THR A 162 9.73 6.11 20.19
C THR A 162 11.17 6.52 19.83
N GLN A 163 11.39 7.78 19.44
CA GLN A 163 12.74 8.31 19.20
C GLN A 163 13.61 8.30 20.46
N LEU A 164 13.05 8.69 21.61
CA LEU A 164 13.76 8.67 22.88
C LEU A 164 14.15 7.25 23.27
N ALA A 165 13.27 6.27 23.06
CA ALA A 165 13.56 4.86 23.31
C ALA A 165 14.77 4.36 22.50
N ALA A 166 14.82 4.67 21.20
CA ALA A 166 15.94 4.27 20.34
C ALA A 166 17.27 4.86 20.83
N ARG A 167 17.25 6.13 21.26
CA ARG A 167 18.46 6.80 21.78
C ARG A 167 18.86 6.31 23.17
N LEU A 168 17.90 6.01 24.05
CA LEU A 168 18.15 5.40 25.35
C LEU A 168 18.80 4.02 25.17
N ASP A 169 18.30 3.21 24.24
CA ASP A 169 18.89 1.90 23.94
C ASP A 169 20.30 2.02 23.38
N ALA A 170 20.52 2.94 22.43
CA ALA A 170 21.84 3.20 21.87
C ALA A 170 22.82 3.70 22.93
N ALA A 171 22.33 4.41 23.95
CA ALA A 171 23.09 4.88 25.11
C ALA A 171 23.29 3.80 26.21
N GLY A 172 22.77 2.58 26.03
CA GLY A 172 22.91 1.49 26.99
C GLY A 172 21.84 1.43 28.09
N PHE A 173 20.85 2.33 28.07
CA PHE A 173 19.75 2.36 29.04
C PHE A 173 18.55 1.51 28.57
N SER A 174 18.74 0.20 28.42
CA SER A 174 17.75 -0.69 27.80
C SER A 174 16.42 -0.80 28.55
N ALA A 175 16.46 -0.84 29.88
CA ALA A 175 15.25 -0.84 30.71
C ALA A 175 14.45 0.48 30.57
N ALA A 176 15.16 1.61 30.51
CA ALA A 176 14.54 2.92 30.29
C ALA A 176 13.90 3.01 28.89
N ALA A 177 14.55 2.46 27.88
CA ALA A 177 14.00 2.39 26.53
C ALA A 177 12.73 1.53 26.45
N THR A 178 12.69 0.37 27.11
CA THR A 178 11.46 -0.46 27.18
C THR A 178 10.31 0.30 27.83
N LEU A 179 10.58 1.04 28.91
CA LEU A 179 9.58 1.88 29.56
C LEU A 179 9.10 3.03 28.64
N ALA A 180 10.02 3.63 27.88
CA ALA A 180 9.68 4.66 26.90
C ALA A 180 8.78 4.10 25.77
N LEU A 181 9.03 2.88 25.29
CA LEU A 181 8.15 2.21 24.31
C LEU A 181 6.76 1.93 24.89
N ASP A 182 6.65 1.56 26.18
CA ASP A 182 5.35 1.39 26.83
C ASP A 182 4.55 2.69 26.88
N ARG A 183 5.22 3.80 27.24
CA ARG A 183 4.61 5.13 27.22
C ARG A 183 4.23 5.59 25.81
N ALA A 184 5.04 5.26 24.81
CA ALA A 184 4.72 5.52 23.41
C ALA A 184 3.38 4.85 23.03
N ARG A 185 3.20 3.56 23.36
CA ARG A 185 1.97 2.82 23.03
C ARG A 185 0.74 3.40 23.73
N ARG A 186 0.86 3.78 25.00
CA ARG A 186 -0.24 4.43 25.76
C ARG A 186 -0.63 5.77 25.16
N ASP A 187 0.33 6.64 24.86
CA ASP A 187 0.04 7.96 24.27
C ASP A 187 -0.51 7.80 22.84
N ALA A 188 0.03 6.88 22.03
CA ALA A 188 -0.49 6.58 20.71
C ALA A 188 -1.95 6.08 20.76
N ALA A 189 -2.25 5.16 21.69
CA ALA A 189 -3.61 4.69 21.91
C ALA A 189 -4.55 5.83 22.30
N ALA A 190 -4.13 6.72 23.21
CA ALA A 190 -4.93 7.89 23.61
C ALA A 190 -5.21 8.86 22.44
N ARG A 191 -4.35 8.87 21.42
CA ARG A 191 -4.52 9.68 20.18
C ARG A 191 -5.32 8.98 19.09
N GLY A 192 -5.83 7.79 19.35
CA GLY A 192 -6.65 7.05 18.40
C GLY A 192 -5.90 6.11 17.46
N LEU A 193 -4.58 5.90 17.63
CA LEU A 193 -3.88 4.88 16.83
C LEU A 193 -4.42 3.49 17.15
N ASP A 194 -4.68 2.68 16.13
CA ASP A 194 -5.18 1.31 16.27
C ASP A 194 -4.38 0.34 15.40
N PRO A 195 -4.00 -0.85 15.93
CA PRO A 195 -3.22 -1.82 15.16
C PRO A 195 -3.93 -2.41 13.94
N GLU A 196 -5.26 -2.28 13.82
CA GLU A 196 -5.97 -2.65 12.60
C GLU A 196 -5.67 -1.73 11.42
N LEU A 197 -5.27 -0.49 11.70
CA LEU A 197 -5.01 0.53 10.70
C LEU A 197 -3.56 0.46 10.19
N PRO A 198 -3.35 0.51 8.87
CA PRO A 198 -2.02 0.43 8.31
C PRO A 198 -1.23 1.74 8.54
N VAL A 199 0.10 1.61 8.55
CA VAL A 199 1.04 2.73 8.64
C VAL A 199 1.97 2.70 7.42
N SER A 200 2.02 3.81 6.69
CA SER A 200 2.91 3.96 5.52
C SER A 200 4.37 4.01 5.96
N ARG A 201 5.31 3.77 5.03
CA ARG A 201 6.75 3.94 5.34
C ARG A 201 7.08 5.35 5.80
N ALA A 202 6.45 6.37 5.20
CA ALA A 202 6.64 7.77 5.57
C ALA A 202 6.11 8.06 6.99
N ALA A 203 4.91 7.59 7.31
CA ALA A 203 4.34 7.71 8.66
C ALA A 203 5.21 6.99 9.70
N LEU A 204 5.62 5.75 9.42
CA LEU A 204 6.46 4.99 10.33
C LEU A 204 7.82 5.67 10.57
N TYR A 205 8.38 6.28 9.53
CA TYR A 205 9.60 7.08 9.62
C TYR A 205 9.42 8.31 10.53
N ALA A 206 8.36 9.09 10.33
CA ALA A 206 8.02 10.24 11.17
C ALA A 206 7.74 9.82 12.64
N TYR A 207 7.16 8.65 12.85
CA TYR A 207 6.83 8.10 14.17
C TYR A 207 8.02 7.47 14.91
N GLY A 208 9.24 7.91 14.59
CA GLY A 208 10.48 7.50 15.23
C GLY A 208 11.19 6.31 14.59
N ASN A 209 10.69 5.84 13.45
CA ASN A 209 11.30 4.81 12.61
C ASN A 209 11.72 3.52 13.36
N PRO A 210 10.80 2.87 14.10
CA PRO A 210 11.11 1.65 14.85
C PRO A 210 11.60 0.50 13.96
N SER A 211 11.12 0.38 12.71
CA SER A 211 11.54 -0.69 11.79
C SER A 211 13.01 -0.58 11.36
N ASN A 212 13.52 0.63 11.17
CA ASN A 212 14.94 0.84 10.92
C ASN A 212 15.78 0.50 12.15
N TYR A 213 15.31 0.86 13.34
CA TYR A 213 16.04 0.50 14.58
C TYR A 213 16.09 -1.02 14.80
N VAL A 214 14.99 -1.74 14.52
CA VAL A 214 14.99 -3.20 14.47
C VAL A 214 16.05 -3.70 13.50
N SER A 215 16.09 -3.17 12.27
CA SER A 215 17.07 -3.60 11.26
C SER A 215 18.52 -3.45 11.75
N ILE A 216 18.84 -2.34 12.42
CA ILE A 216 20.16 -2.12 13.06
C ILE A 216 20.45 -3.20 14.12
N LEU A 217 19.48 -3.54 14.97
CA LEU A 217 19.66 -4.57 16.00
C LEU A 217 19.85 -5.97 15.40
N LEU A 218 19.14 -6.28 14.32
CA LEU A 218 19.29 -7.54 13.58
C LEU A 218 20.67 -7.64 12.93
N ASP A 219 21.15 -6.55 12.32
CA ASP A 219 22.49 -6.49 11.72
C ASP A 219 23.60 -6.65 12.77
N GLN A 220 23.36 -6.18 14.00
CA GLN A 220 24.25 -6.37 15.16
C GLN A 220 24.13 -7.76 15.81
N GLY A 221 23.23 -8.63 15.35
CA GLY A 221 22.96 -9.94 15.96
C GLY A 221 22.29 -9.88 17.34
N ARG A 222 21.74 -8.72 17.74
CA ARG A 222 21.12 -8.50 19.06
C ARG A 222 19.66 -8.93 19.07
N LEU A 223 19.38 -10.20 18.77
CA LEU A 223 18.00 -10.70 18.56
C LEU A 223 17.11 -10.50 19.79
N GLY A 224 17.60 -10.76 21.00
CA GLY A 224 16.80 -10.54 22.22
C GLY A 224 16.40 -9.08 22.44
N ARG A 225 17.21 -8.11 21.99
CA ARG A 225 16.80 -6.70 22.03
C ARG A 225 15.86 -6.35 20.87
N ALA A 226 16.11 -6.90 19.69
CA ALA A 226 15.24 -6.74 18.53
C ALA A 226 13.80 -7.20 18.84
N GLU A 227 13.65 -8.27 19.64
CA GLU A 227 12.36 -8.77 20.09
C GLU A 227 11.49 -7.71 20.78
N THR A 228 12.06 -6.87 21.65
CA THR A 228 11.30 -5.81 22.33
C THR A 228 10.69 -4.82 21.33
N TRP A 229 11.45 -4.46 20.29
CA TRP A 229 11.01 -3.54 19.24
C TRP A 229 10.06 -4.20 18.25
N MET A 230 10.26 -5.49 17.97
CA MET A 230 9.35 -6.31 17.18
C MET A 230 7.98 -6.42 17.87
N ASN A 231 7.95 -6.62 19.19
CA ASN A 231 6.71 -6.63 19.96
C ASN A 231 6.04 -5.26 20.00
N HIS A 232 6.81 -4.18 20.11
CA HIS A 232 6.27 -2.82 19.98
C HIS A 232 5.60 -2.60 18.62
N LEU A 233 6.24 -3.00 17.52
CA LEU A 233 5.64 -2.95 16.17
C LEU A 233 4.39 -3.83 16.08
N ARG A 234 4.45 -5.07 16.55
CA ARG A 234 3.32 -6.02 16.55
C ARG A 234 2.10 -5.49 17.30
N GLU A 235 2.29 -4.80 18.42
CA GLU A 235 1.19 -4.27 19.22
C GLU A 235 0.64 -2.95 18.68
N LEU A 236 1.50 -2.03 18.21
CA LEU A 236 1.07 -0.67 17.87
C LEU A 236 0.77 -0.48 16.37
N SER A 237 1.58 -1.08 15.51
CA SER A 237 1.51 -0.88 14.06
C SER A 237 1.92 -2.16 13.35
N PRO A 238 1.17 -3.27 13.49
CA PRO A 238 1.54 -4.55 12.91
C PRO A 238 1.51 -4.53 11.38
N ARG A 239 0.67 -3.67 10.80
CA ARG A 239 0.44 -3.50 9.37
C ARG A 239 1.19 -2.25 8.88
N PHE A 240 2.40 -2.42 8.35
CA PHE A 240 3.12 -1.33 7.70
C PHE A 240 3.78 -1.76 6.39
N GLU A 241 4.14 -0.79 5.55
CA GLU A 241 4.76 -1.05 4.25
C GLU A 241 6.13 -1.76 4.43
N GLY A 242 6.22 -3.02 4.00
CA GLY A 242 7.41 -3.87 4.19
C GLY A 242 7.41 -4.70 5.48
N ALA A 243 6.32 -4.72 6.24
CA ALA A 243 6.20 -5.51 7.48
C ALA A 243 6.48 -7.00 7.27
N SER A 244 5.87 -7.59 6.23
CA SER A 244 6.04 -9.01 5.88
C SER A 244 7.51 -9.40 5.73
N ALA A 245 8.30 -8.57 5.03
CA ALA A 245 9.72 -8.81 4.80
C ALA A 245 10.52 -8.73 6.11
N LEU A 246 10.21 -7.75 6.99
CA LEU A 246 10.88 -7.63 8.28
C LEU A 246 10.59 -8.82 9.20
N TYR A 247 9.32 -9.23 9.31
CA TYR A 247 8.92 -10.33 10.17
C TYR A 247 9.48 -11.67 9.70
N LEU A 248 9.46 -11.95 8.39
CA LEU A 248 10.05 -13.16 7.84
C LEU A 248 11.58 -13.17 7.97
N ARG A 249 12.24 -12.02 7.82
CA ARG A 249 13.67 -11.88 8.09
C ARG A 249 14.01 -12.21 9.54
N TYR A 250 13.22 -11.68 10.48
CA TYR A 250 13.40 -11.98 11.90
C TYR A 250 13.19 -13.47 12.21
N ALA A 251 12.12 -14.07 11.69
CA ALA A 251 11.85 -15.51 11.83
C ALA A 251 13.00 -16.38 11.27
N ALA A 252 13.56 -16.02 10.13
CA ALA A 252 14.70 -16.75 9.55
C ALA A 252 15.97 -16.66 10.43
N LEU A 253 16.21 -15.50 11.06
CA LEU A 253 17.33 -15.33 11.99
C LEU A 253 17.11 -16.11 13.30
N LEU A 254 15.87 -16.21 13.79
CA LEU A 254 15.51 -17.05 14.94
C LEU A 254 15.74 -18.53 14.64
N GLU A 255 15.30 -19.01 13.49
CA GLU A 255 15.51 -20.40 13.05
C GLU A 255 17.00 -20.73 12.90
N ALA A 256 17.81 -19.79 12.39
CA ALA A 256 19.27 -19.95 12.33
C ALA A 256 19.95 -20.06 13.71
N GLN A 257 19.25 -19.72 14.81
CA GLN A 257 19.70 -19.87 16.19
C GLN A 257 18.95 -21.01 16.92
N ASP A 258 18.39 -21.98 16.20
CA ASP A 258 17.61 -23.11 16.73
C ASP A 258 16.35 -22.71 17.53
N ARG A 259 15.87 -21.45 17.40
CA ARG A 259 14.62 -20.96 18.03
C ARG A 259 13.41 -21.18 17.11
N VAL A 260 13.20 -22.42 16.68
CA VAL A 260 12.22 -22.79 15.65
C VAL A 260 10.78 -22.48 16.07
N GLY A 261 10.42 -22.68 17.34
CA GLY A 261 9.07 -22.40 17.85
C GLY A 261 8.68 -20.92 17.70
N GLU A 262 9.56 -20.02 18.15
CA GLU A 262 9.35 -18.58 18.02
C GLU A 262 9.35 -18.12 16.55
N ALA A 263 10.21 -18.72 15.72
CA ALA A 263 10.21 -18.44 14.28
C ALA A 263 8.85 -18.77 13.65
N GLU A 264 8.21 -19.88 14.05
CA GLU A 264 6.90 -20.25 13.54
C GLU A 264 5.79 -19.33 14.06
N GLU A 265 5.84 -18.88 15.32
CA GLU A 265 4.90 -17.88 15.84
C GLU A 265 4.91 -16.58 15.01
N TRP A 266 6.10 -16.09 14.63
CA TRP A 266 6.22 -14.90 13.78
C TRP A 266 5.72 -15.14 12.35
N ARG A 267 5.88 -16.35 11.81
CA ARG A 267 5.32 -16.73 10.50
C ARG A 267 3.81 -16.82 10.55
N GLU A 268 3.25 -17.43 11.59
CA GLU A 268 1.81 -17.51 11.81
C GLU A 268 1.20 -16.13 11.98
N PHE A 269 1.83 -15.27 12.78
CA PHE A 269 1.47 -13.87 12.90
C PHE A 269 1.51 -13.15 11.53
N THR A 270 2.56 -13.35 10.74
CA THR A 270 2.63 -12.76 9.39
C THR A 270 1.52 -13.27 8.47
N ARG A 271 1.13 -14.55 8.59
CA ARG A 271 0.00 -15.15 7.86
C ARG A 271 -1.33 -14.56 8.31
N SER A 272 -1.52 -14.30 9.60
CA SER A 272 -2.78 -13.75 10.12
C SER A 272 -3.04 -12.32 9.61
N LEU A 273 -1.99 -11.54 9.34
CA LEU A 273 -2.11 -10.20 8.73
C LEU A 273 -2.69 -10.21 7.31
N ARG A 274 -2.78 -11.38 6.66
CA ARG A 274 -3.44 -11.51 5.35
C ARG A 274 -4.96 -11.40 5.43
N ALA A 275 -5.54 -11.68 6.59
CA ALA A 275 -6.98 -11.51 6.80
C ALA A 275 -7.36 -10.02 6.61
N GLY A 276 -8.49 -9.81 5.92
CA GLY A 276 -9.00 -8.47 5.59
C GLY A 276 -8.28 -7.79 4.41
N SER A 277 -7.29 -8.44 3.78
CA SER A 277 -6.66 -7.95 2.55
C SER A 277 -7.43 -8.39 1.29
N LEU A 278 -7.13 -7.78 0.14
CA LEU A 278 -7.67 -8.22 -1.14
C LEU A 278 -7.23 -9.65 -1.42
N TYR A 279 -8.21 -10.55 -1.61
CA TYR A 279 -8.02 -11.99 -1.84
C TYR A 279 -7.14 -12.70 -0.80
N ASN A 280 -7.01 -12.15 0.42
CA ASN A 280 -6.11 -12.65 1.47
C ASN A 280 -4.64 -12.77 1.01
N LEU A 281 -4.19 -11.88 0.12
CA LEU A 281 -2.82 -11.85 -0.40
C LEU A 281 -1.81 -11.17 0.55
N GLY A 282 -2.26 -10.51 1.62
CA GLY A 282 -1.42 -9.74 2.54
C GLY A 282 -1.46 -8.23 2.33
N PRO A 283 -0.66 -7.48 3.12
CA PRO A 283 -0.57 -6.01 3.03
C PRO A 283 -0.15 -5.50 1.64
N ASP A 284 0.63 -6.31 0.93
CA ASP A 284 1.17 -6.01 -0.42
C ASP A 284 0.24 -6.52 -1.55
N ASP A 285 -1.03 -6.79 -1.25
CA ASP A 285 -2.03 -7.39 -2.14
C ASP A 285 -2.08 -6.78 -3.56
N THR A 286 -2.19 -5.47 -3.68
CA THR A 286 -2.23 -4.77 -4.98
C THR A 286 -0.93 -4.91 -5.76
N LEU A 287 0.22 -5.04 -5.09
CA LEU A 287 1.51 -5.29 -5.74
C LEU A 287 1.57 -6.72 -6.29
N VAL A 288 1.05 -7.70 -5.54
CA VAL A 288 0.91 -9.09 -6.00
C VAL A 288 0.00 -9.14 -7.23
N ILE A 289 -1.19 -8.55 -7.17
CA ILE A 289 -2.14 -8.52 -8.29
C ILE A 289 -1.51 -7.84 -9.51
N ARG A 290 -0.79 -6.74 -9.31
CA ARG A 290 -0.06 -6.04 -10.37
C ARG A 290 0.97 -6.95 -11.03
N ASP A 291 1.79 -7.65 -10.25
CA ASP A 291 2.85 -8.50 -10.80
C ASP A 291 2.29 -9.75 -11.50
N VAL A 292 1.19 -10.33 -11.00
CA VAL A 292 0.43 -11.37 -11.71
C VAL A 292 -0.12 -10.85 -13.04
N ALA A 293 -0.73 -9.67 -13.05
CA ALA A 293 -1.27 -9.05 -14.27
C ALA A 293 -0.16 -8.73 -15.29
N ARG A 294 1.02 -8.30 -14.83
CA ARG A 294 2.21 -8.06 -15.67
C ARG A 294 2.74 -9.37 -16.28
N LEU A 295 2.83 -10.44 -15.50
CA LEU A 295 3.24 -11.75 -15.98
C LEU A 295 2.23 -12.28 -17.02
N ALA A 296 0.93 -12.14 -16.75
CA ALA A 296 -0.13 -12.52 -17.67
C ALA A 296 -0.07 -11.69 -18.98
N ALA A 297 0.09 -10.37 -18.88
CA ALA A 297 0.21 -9.50 -20.04
C ALA A 297 1.45 -9.86 -20.90
N LEU A 298 2.60 -10.13 -20.27
CA LEU A 298 3.81 -10.56 -20.99
C LEU A 298 3.60 -11.92 -21.68
N THR A 299 2.99 -12.87 -20.97
CA THR A 299 2.63 -14.20 -21.51
C THR A 299 1.73 -14.07 -22.74
N LEU A 300 0.69 -13.24 -22.65
CA LEU A 300 -0.28 -13.01 -23.71
C LEU A 300 0.33 -12.25 -24.89
N LEU A 301 1.22 -11.29 -24.64
CA LEU A 301 1.99 -10.60 -25.69
C LEU A 301 2.90 -11.56 -26.46
N LEU A 302 3.61 -12.44 -25.76
CA LEU A 302 4.48 -13.46 -26.38
C LEU A 302 3.67 -14.48 -27.19
N ALA A 303 2.55 -14.96 -26.64
CA ALA A 303 1.65 -15.87 -27.33
C ALA A 303 1.03 -15.21 -28.58
N LEU A 304 0.50 -14.00 -28.44
CA LEU A 304 -0.07 -13.23 -29.55
C LEU A 304 0.98 -12.95 -30.62
N GLY A 305 2.17 -12.51 -30.23
CA GLY A 305 3.29 -12.31 -31.15
C GLY A 305 3.66 -13.59 -31.90
N GLY A 306 3.77 -14.71 -31.20
CA GLY A 306 4.07 -16.00 -31.80
C GLY A 306 3.00 -16.49 -32.78
N ALA A 307 1.72 -16.31 -32.44
CA ALA A 307 0.59 -16.61 -33.31
C ALA A 307 0.60 -15.74 -34.57
N LEU A 308 0.75 -14.41 -34.41
CA LEU A 308 0.77 -13.46 -35.53
C LEU A 308 1.95 -13.70 -36.47
N LEU A 309 3.16 -13.96 -35.93
CA LEU A 309 4.34 -14.28 -36.72
C LEU A 309 4.15 -15.56 -37.55
N THR A 310 3.56 -16.59 -36.94
CA THR A 310 3.32 -17.88 -37.61
C THR A 310 2.28 -17.75 -38.72
N LEU A 311 1.19 -17.02 -38.46
CA LEU A 311 0.17 -16.74 -39.49
C LEU A 311 0.72 -15.86 -40.61
N LEU A 312 1.56 -14.87 -40.29
CA LEU A 312 2.25 -14.03 -41.27
C LEU A 312 3.18 -14.87 -42.14
N ALA A 313 4.01 -15.74 -41.55
CA ALA A 313 4.92 -16.62 -42.27
C ALA A 313 4.20 -17.54 -43.27
N ARG A 314 2.99 -18.01 -42.90
CA ARG A 314 2.14 -18.82 -43.79
C ARG A 314 1.54 -18.00 -44.93
N ALA A 315 1.00 -16.82 -44.63
CA ALA A 315 0.32 -15.97 -45.61
C ALA A 315 1.29 -15.19 -46.52
N TRP A 316 2.58 -15.09 -46.14
CA TRP A 316 3.56 -14.20 -46.78
C TRP A 316 3.60 -14.31 -48.30
N ARG A 317 3.76 -15.53 -48.84
CA ARG A 317 3.90 -15.76 -50.29
C ARG A 317 2.60 -15.45 -51.04
N ALA A 318 1.48 -16.00 -50.58
CA ALA A 318 0.17 -15.83 -51.21
C ALA A 318 -0.28 -14.36 -51.20
N GLN A 319 -0.17 -13.69 -50.05
CA GLN A 319 -0.47 -12.26 -49.93
C GLN A 319 0.42 -11.40 -50.84
N GLY A 320 1.70 -11.77 -50.97
CA GLY A 320 2.62 -11.09 -51.87
C GLY A 320 2.18 -11.16 -53.33
N GLN A 321 1.67 -12.30 -53.78
CA GLN A 321 1.14 -12.47 -55.13
C GLN A 321 -0.14 -11.65 -55.34
N ASP A 322 -1.09 -11.72 -54.41
CA ASP A 322 -2.38 -11.04 -54.52
C ASP A 322 -2.26 -9.51 -54.44
N THR A 323 -1.23 -8.99 -53.78
CA THR A 323 -0.99 -7.54 -53.66
C THR A 323 -0.13 -6.95 -54.78
N ARG A 324 0.52 -7.76 -55.63
CA ARG A 324 1.37 -7.28 -56.74
C ARG A 324 0.60 -6.39 -57.72
N ALA A 325 -0.60 -6.81 -58.11
CA ALA A 325 -1.48 -6.06 -59.02
C ALA A 325 -1.92 -4.70 -58.47
N HIS A 326 -1.73 -4.45 -57.17
CA HIS A 326 -2.19 -3.24 -56.48
C HIS A 326 -1.03 -2.36 -55.97
N GLY A 327 0.19 -2.55 -56.50
CA GLY A 327 1.37 -1.78 -56.11
C GLY A 327 2.27 -2.47 -55.08
N GLY A 328 2.12 -3.79 -54.89
CA GLY A 328 2.91 -4.56 -53.93
C GLY A 328 2.54 -4.27 -52.48
N ARG A 329 3.29 -4.83 -51.52
CA ARG A 329 2.89 -4.82 -50.10
C ARG A 329 2.89 -3.45 -49.42
N VAL A 330 3.72 -2.53 -49.91
CA VAL A 330 3.93 -1.21 -49.29
C VAL A 330 3.09 -0.12 -49.96
N ARG A 331 3.14 0.00 -51.30
CA ARG A 331 2.40 1.07 -52.01
C ARG A 331 0.90 0.80 -52.09
N SER A 332 0.45 -0.45 -51.95
CA SER A 332 -0.99 -0.77 -51.92
C SER A 332 -1.74 -0.20 -50.72
N VAL A 333 -1.05 0.05 -49.60
CA VAL A 333 -1.63 0.67 -48.39
C VAL A 333 -2.14 2.07 -48.71
N TRP A 334 -1.37 2.86 -49.45
CA TRP A 334 -1.69 4.24 -49.81
C TRP A 334 -2.59 4.35 -51.04
N ARG A 335 -2.41 3.47 -52.02
CA ARG A 335 -3.16 3.55 -53.30
C ARG A 335 -4.56 2.94 -53.24
N ARG A 336 -4.77 1.88 -52.46
CA ARG A 336 -6.06 1.19 -52.35
C ARG A 336 -6.29 0.62 -50.93
N PRO A 337 -6.52 1.48 -49.93
CA PRO A 337 -6.56 1.08 -48.52
C PRO A 337 -7.63 0.01 -48.21
N LEU A 338 -8.82 0.13 -48.79
CA LEU A 338 -9.92 -0.83 -48.57
C LEU A 338 -9.58 -2.24 -49.11
N THR A 339 -8.99 -2.33 -50.30
CA THR A 339 -8.55 -3.62 -50.85
C THR A 339 -7.40 -4.22 -50.05
N ARG A 340 -6.51 -3.38 -49.53
CA ARG A 340 -5.39 -3.81 -48.68
C ARG A 340 -5.89 -4.36 -47.35
N ALA A 341 -6.91 -3.76 -46.76
CA ALA A 341 -7.54 -4.21 -45.53
C ALA A 341 -8.17 -5.62 -45.70
N ARG A 342 -8.86 -5.87 -46.83
CA ARG A 342 -9.40 -7.19 -47.18
C ARG A 342 -8.31 -8.24 -47.39
N LEU A 343 -7.15 -7.84 -47.90
CA LEU A 343 -5.99 -8.71 -48.12
C LEU A 343 -4.98 -8.67 -46.96
N SER A 344 -5.40 -8.35 -45.73
CA SER A 344 -4.56 -8.46 -44.53
C SER A 344 -4.03 -9.90 -44.38
N PHE A 345 -2.89 -10.11 -43.71
CA PHE A 345 -2.34 -11.47 -43.63
C PHE A 345 -3.26 -12.39 -42.79
N LEU A 346 -4.02 -11.80 -41.86
CA LEU A 346 -5.01 -12.49 -41.05
C LEU A 346 -6.24 -12.94 -41.84
N SER A 347 -6.58 -12.32 -42.98
CA SER A 347 -7.70 -12.81 -43.82
C SER A 347 -7.41 -14.14 -44.52
N TYR A 348 -6.16 -14.60 -44.52
CA TYR A 348 -5.76 -15.93 -45.01
C TYR A 348 -5.89 -17.03 -43.94
N ALA A 349 -6.02 -16.65 -42.67
CA ALA A 349 -6.22 -17.57 -41.55
C ALA A 349 -7.67 -18.10 -41.53
N SER A 350 -7.86 -19.28 -40.95
CA SER A 350 -9.19 -19.87 -40.76
C SER A 350 -10.01 -19.06 -39.74
N PHE A 351 -11.32 -19.33 -39.65
CA PHE A 351 -12.14 -18.71 -38.61
C PHE A 351 -11.64 -19.07 -37.20
N GLY A 352 -11.34 -20.36 -36.95
CA GLY A 352 -10.83 -20.82 -35.65
C GLY A 352 -9.52 -20.15 -35.24
N GLU A 353 -8.57 -19.99 -36.16
CA GLU A 353 -7.29 -19.33 -35.86
C GLU A 353 -7.47 -17.84 -35.56
N ARG A 354 -8.34 -17.15 -36.30
CA ARG A 354 -8.67 -15.74 -36.03
C ARG A 354 -9.41 -15.59 -34.70
N LEU A 355 -10.29 -16.53 -34.37
CA LEU A 355 -10.98 -16.56 -33.09
C LEU A 355 -9.97 -16.70 -31.95
N VAL A 356 -9.00 -17.62 -32.04
CA VAL A 356 -7.95 -17.76 -31.02
C VAL A 356 -7.12 -16.49 -30.88
N VAL A 357 -6.71 -15.84 -31.99
CA VAL A 357 -5.99 -14.56 -31.93
C VAL A 357 -6.83 -13.45 -31.31
N ALA A 358 -8.13 -13.38 -31.63
CA ALA A 358 -9.05 -12.43 -31.02
C ALA A 358 -9.24 -12.68 -29.51
N LEU A 359 -9.34 -13.95 -29.09
CA LEU A 359 -9.42 -14.34 -27.68
C LEU A 359 -8.13 -14.01 -26.93
N LEU A 360 -6.95 -14.23 -27.53
CA LEU A 360 -5.67 -13.80 -26.94
C LEU A 360 -5.59 -12.27 -26.82
N GLY A 361 -6.08 -11.53 -27.82
CA GLY A 361 -6.18 -10.08 -27.78
C GLY A 361 -7.14 -9.58 -26.69
N ALA A 362 -8.29 -10.23 -26.53
CA ALA A 362 -9.26 -9.91 -25.48
C ALA A 362 -8.67 -10.20 -24.09
N ALA A 363 -8.04 -11.37 -23.90
CA ALA A 363 -7.37 -11.71 -22.65
C ALA A 363 -6.22 -10.72 -22.34
N LEU A 364 -5.46 -10.28 -23.34
CA LEU A 364 -4.41 -9.27 -23.15
C LEU A 364 -5.00 -7.95 -22.66
N LEU A 365 -6.10 -7.50 -23.27
CA LEU A 365 -6.79 -6.28 -22.84
C LEU A 365 -7.27 -6.41 -21.39
N THR A 366 -7.85 -7.55 -20.99
CA THR A 366 -8.25 -7.82 -19.60
C THR A 366 -7.05 -7.81 -18.65
N ALA A 367 -5.92 -8.42 -19.03
CA ALA A 367 -4.71 -8.40 -18.20
C ALA A 367 -4.14 -6.98 -18.03
N LEU A 368 -4.16 -6.16 -19.09
CA LEU A 368 -3.76 -4.76 -19.02
C LEU A 368 -4.73 -3.92 -18.17
N GLY A 369 -6.03 -4.18 -18.26
CA GLY A 369 -7.05 -3.56 -17.41
C GLY A 369 -6.85 -3.90 -15.94
N GLY A 370 -6.63 -5.18 -15.61
CA GLY A 370 -6.31 -5.62 -14.25
C GLY A 370 -5.01 -5.01 -13.71
N TRP A 371 -3.99 -4.84 -14.56
CA TRP A 371 -2.76 -4.12 -14.19
C TRP A 371 -3.06 -2.64 -13.90
N GLN A 372 -3.84 -1.98 -14.75
CA GLN A 372 -4.21 -0.58 -14.58
C GLN A 372 -5.03 -0.35 -13.30
N TRP A 373 -6.02 -1.21 -13.05
CA TRP A 373 -6.80 -1.22 -11.82
C TRP A 373 -5.91 -1.42 -10.60
N ALA A 374 -5.03 -2.44 -10.59
CA ALA A 374 -4.15 -2.69 -9.46
C ALA A 374 -3.24 -1.49 -9.13
N ASN A 375 -2.75 -0.77 -10.15
CA ASN A 375 -1.99 0.46 -9.94
C ASN A 375 -2.86 1.61 -9.41
N GLY A 376 -4.10 1.76 -9.91
CA GLY A 376 -5.04 2.81 -9.49
C GLY A 376 -5.50 2.59 -8.05
N THR A 377 -6.04 1.41 -7.75
CA THR A 377 -6.47 1.00 -6.42
C THR A 377 -5.30 1.01 -5.44
N GLY A 378 -4.12 0.51 -5.84
CA GLY A 378 -2.92 0.56 -5.01
C GLY A 378 -2.48 2.00 -4.67
N ARG A 379 -2.58 2.95 -5.61
CA ARG A 379 -2.28 4.37 -5.34
C ARG A 379 -3.20 4.97 -4.28
N GLY A 380 -4.50 4.71 -4.36
CA GLY A 380 -5.44 5.23 -3.37
C GLY A 380 -5.36 4.50 -2.03
N LEU A 381 -5.21 3.18 -2.02
CA LEU A 381 -5.03 2.40 -0.80
C LEU A 381 -3.75 2.75 -0.05
N ASN A 382 -2.69 3.15 -0.76
CA ASN A 382 -1.42 3.59 -0.17
C ASN A 382 -1.36 5.12 0.02
N ALA A 383 -2.48 5.82 -0.17
CA ALA A 383 -2.52 7.25 0.08
C ALA A 383 -2.19 7.54 1.56
N PRO A 384 -1.43 8.60 1.85
CA PRO A 384 -1.01 8.91 3.22
C PRO A 384 -2.16 8.94 4.21
N ALA A 385 -3.31 9.53 3.86
CA ALA A 385 -4.49 9.63 4.73
C ALA A 385 -4.94 8.27 5.29
N LEU A 386 -4.98 7.23 4.44
CA LEU A 386 -5.44 5.90 4.85
C LEU A 386 -4.37 5.08 5.57
N ASN A 387 -3.15 5.61 5.70
CA ASN A 387 -1.97 4.89 6.20
C ASN A 387 -1.18 5.69 7.25
N ILE A 388 -1.87 6.38 8.16
CA ILE A 388 -1.25 7.03 9.34
C ILE A 388 -1.52 6.28 10.65
N GLY A 389 -2.22 5.14 10.62
CA GLY A 389 -2.56 4.36 11.81
C GLY A 389 -3.74 4.89 12.64
N THR A 390 -4.39 5.97 12.23
CA THR A 390 -5.60 6.55 12.84
C THR A 390 -6.44 7.27 11.78
N TYR A 391 -7.69 7.57 12.08
CA TYR A 391 -8.53 8.45 11.28
C TYR A 391 -8.92 9.71 12.08
N GLY A 392 -9.19 10.81 11.38
CA GLY A 392 -9.52 12.11 11.96
C GLY A 392 -8.31 12.97 12.34
N GLY A 393 -8.62 14.20 12.75
CA GLY A 393 -7.67 15.29 12.90
C GLY A 393 -7.51 16.12 11.62
N GLY A 394 -7.10 17.39 11.77
CA GLY A 394 -7.10 18.36 10.67
C GLY A 394 -6.26 17.94 9.46
N TRP A 395 -5.12 17.28 9.69
CA TRP A 395 -4.30 16.74 8.59
C TRP A 395 -5.03 15.66 7.80
N TYR A 396 -5.68 14.72 8.49
CA TYR A 396 -6.41 13.62 7.85
C TYR A 396 -7.60 14.17 7.06
N ASP A 397 -8.34 15.13 7.62
CA ASP A 397 -9.47 15.80 6.96
C ASP A 397 -9.06 16.40 5.61
N ALA A 398 -7.95 17.14 5.59
CA ALA A 398 -7.43 17.75 4.38
C ALA A 398 -7.07 16.69 3.32
N ARG A 399 -6.36 15.63 3.72
CA ARG A 399 -5.90 14.58 2.78
C ARG A 399 -7.00 13.61 2.37
N LEU A 400 -8.06 13.45 3.17
CA LEU A 400 -9.22 12.65 2.79
C LEU A 400 -9.99 13.31 1.64
N GLY A 401 -10.06 14.65 1.62
CA GLY A 401 -10.65 15.42 0.53
C GLY A 401 -9.98 15.16 -0.82
N ASP A 402 -8.66 14.95 -0.83
CA ASP A 402 -7.88 14.69 -2.04
C ASP A 402 -8.15 13.30 -2.66
N LEU A 403 -8.66 12.34 -1.88
CA LEU A 403 -8.78 10.94 -2.28
C LEU A 403 -9.92 10.66 -3.27
N ASN A 404 -10.79 11.65 -3.55
CA ASN A 404 -11.92 11.53 -4.47
C ASN A 404 -12.68 10.19 -4.30
N LEU A 405 -13.09 9.88 -3.07
CA LEU A 405 -13.77 8.62 -2.73
C LEU A 405 -15.03 8.44 -3.57
N ARG A 406 -15.31 7.20 -3.97
CA ARG A 406 -16.55 6.88 -4.67
C ARG A 406 -17.74 6.99 -3.70
N PRO A 407 -18.79 7.75 -4.04
CA PRO A 407 -19.98 7.82 -3.22
C PRO A 407 -20.58 6.42 -3.02
N GLY A 408 -20.86 6.06 -1.77
CA GLY A 408 -21.37 4.73 -1.42
C GLY A 408 -21.23 4.43 0.07
N PRO A 409 -21.69 3.26 0.53
CA PRO A 409 -21.67 2.89 1.94
C PRO A 409 -20.24 2.78 2.51
N ASP A 410 -19.30 2.24 1.73
CA ASP A 410 -17.90 2.10 2.13
C ASP A 410 -17.24 3.48 2.37
N ALA A 411 -17.56 4.48 1.54
CA ALA A 411 -17.07 5.85 1.74
C ALA A 411 -17.77 6.54 2.91
N ALA A 412 -19.07 6.28 3.11
CA ALA A 412 -19.84 6.81 4.24
C ALA A 412 -19.34 6.25 5.60
N LEU A 413 -18.89 5.00 5.64
CA LEU A 413 -18.22 4.44 6.82
C LEU A 413 -16.93 5.21 7.16
N LEU A 414 -16.10 5.51 6.15
CA LEU A 414 -14.85 6.26 6.34
C LEU A 414 -15.09 7.69 6.80
N THR A 415 -16.05 8.40 6.19
CA THR A 415 -16.40 9.77 6.60
C THR A 415 -17.06 9.79 7.98
N GLY A 416 -17.82 8.74 8.33
CA GLY A 416 -18.39 8.59 9.67
C GLY A 416 -17.33 8.39 10.75
N LEU A 417 -16.34 7.51 10.50
CA LEU A 417 -15.19 7.30 11.39
C LEU A 417 -14.39 8.58 11.59
N ASN A 418 -14.16 9.30 10.49
CA ASN A 418 -13.51 10.58 10.52
C ASN A 418 -14.22 11.56 11.47
N ALA A 419 -15.51 11.78 11.23
CA ALA A 419 -16.32 12.68 12.03
C ALA A 419 -16.38 12.25 13.51
N GLN A 420 -16.54 10.95 13.79
CA GLN A 420 -16.62 10.45 15.16
C GLN A 420 -15.31 10.69 15.92
N LEU A 421 -14.18 10.41 15.28
CA LEU A 421 -12.86 10.57 15.88
C LEU A 421 -12.41 12.04 15.97
N SER A 422 -12.94 12.92 15.13
CA SER A 422 -12.80 14.38 15.25
C SER A 422 -13.78 15.00 16.26
N GLY A 423 -14.65 14.21 16.90
CA GLY A 423 -15.58 14.66 17.94
C GLY A 423 -16.95 15.13 17.44
N ASP A 424 -17.23 15.04 16.13
CA ASP A 424 -18.54 15.36 15.55
C ASP A 424 -19.43 14.12 15.48
N GLY A 425 -20.05 13.78 16.62
CA GLY A 425 -21.00 12.67 16.71
C GLY A 425 -22.29 12.85 15.88
N THR A 426 -22.58 14.07 15.40
CA THR A 426 -23.79 14.34 14.61
C THR A 426 -23.54 14.00 13.14
N ALA A 427 -22.45 14.50 12.58
CA ALA A 427 -22.00 14.14 11.23
C ALA A 427 -21.66 12.64 11.15
N ALA A 428 -21.01 12.08 12.18
CA ALA A 428 -20.72 10.66 12.25
C ALA A 428 -21.96 9.78 12.13
N ARG A 429 -23.00 10.09 12.93
CA ARG A 429 -24.26 9.35 12.89
C ARG A 429 -24.94 9.46 11.53
N ALA A 430 -24.95 10.65 10.91
CA ALA A 430 -25.53 10.84 9.59
C ALA A 430 -24.82 9.99 8.52
N ALA A 431 -23.49 9.98 8.55
CA ALA A 431 -22.66 9.19 7.64
C ALA A 431 -22.86 7.68 7.86
N TYR A 432 -22.88 7.20 9.10
CA TYR A 432 -23.15 5.78 9.35
C TYR A 432 -24.57 5.36 8.98
N THR A 433 -25.58 6.22 9.16
CA THR A 433 -26.93 5.94 8.64
C THR A 433 -26.94 5.83 7.11
N GLN A 434 -26.13 6.63 6.40
CA GLN A 434 -25.96 6.52 4.96
C GLN A 434 -25.25 5.23 4.53
N ALA A 435 -24.39 4.66 5.39
CA ALA A 435 -23.74 3.38 5.16
C ALA A 435 -24.70 2.17 5.22
N GLY A 436 -25.94 2.35 5.70
CA GLY A 436 -26.98 1.32 5.72
C GLY A 436 -26.66 0.18 6.68
N ASP A 437 -26.83 -1.05 6.21
CA ASP A 437 -26.67 -2.28 7.02
C ASP A 437 -25.21 -2.76 7.15
N ASP A 438 -24.23 -1.91 6.82
CA ASP A 438 -22.81 -2.23 7.02
C ASP A 438 -22.52 -2.56 8.50
N ALA A 439 -21.90 -3.72 8.75
CA ALA A 439 -21.70 -4.21 10.11
C ALA A 439 -20.79 -3.30 10.95
N CYS A 440 -19.77 -2.69 10.35
CA CYS A 440 -18.93 -1.73 11.05
C CYS A 440 -19.69 -0.43 11.36
N ALA A 441 -20.50 0.07 10.44
CA ALA A 441 -21.33 1.25 10.64
C ALA A 441 -22.36 1.03 11.76
N LEU A 442 -23.02 -0.14 11.79
CA LEU A 442 -23.94 -0.54 12.85
C LEU A 442 -23.23 -0.58 14.22
N ASN A 443 -22.03 -1.18 14.29
CA ASN A 443 -21.23 -1.16 15.52
C ASN A 443 -20.93 0.28 15.96
N ASN A 444 -20.45 1.13 15.06
CA ASN A 444 -20.05 2.50 15.40
C ASN A 444 -21.24 3.39 15.77
N LEU A 445 -22.43 3.17 15.18
CA LEU A 445 -23.68 3.74 15.66
C LEU A 445 -24.01 3.29 17.09
N GLY A 446 -23.76 2.02 17.42
CA GLY A 446 -23.89 1.49 18.77
C GLY A 446 -22.96 2.19 19.76
N VAL A 447 -21.72 2.48 19.35
CA VAL A 447 -20.76 3.27 20.14
C VAL A 447 -21.29 4.68 20.40
N ILE A 448 -21.86 5.34 19.38
CA ILE A 448 -22.48 6.66 19.54
C ILE A 448 -23.69 6.60 20.48
N ALA A 449 -24.54 5.57 20.37
CA ALA A 449 -25.69 5.38 21.25
C ALA A 449 -25.27 5.16 22.71
N GLN A 450 -24.23 4.34 22.93
CA GLN A 450 -23.64 4.13 24.25
C GLN A 450 -23.07 5.42 24.84
N GLY A 451 -22.40 6.25 24.04
CA GLY A 451 -21.91 7.56 24.48
C GLY A 451 -23.01 8.58 24.81
N ARG A 452 -24.26 8.29 24.45
CA ARG A 452 -25.46 9.07 24.80
C ARG A 452 -26.28 8.42 25.92
N ASP A 453 -25.69 7.46 26.63
CA ASP A 453 -26.33 6.67 27.69
C ASP A 453 -27.55 5.81 27.24
N ASP A 454 -27.71 5.56 25.93
CA ASP A 454 -28.73 4.65 25.40
C ASP A 454 -28.16 3.22 25.25
N ALA A 455 -27.99 2.56 26.38
CA ALA A 455 -27.43 1.20 26.44
C ALA A 455 -28.34 0.13 25.78
N ALA A 456 -29.63 0.39 25.66
CA ALA A 456 -30.57 -0.53 25.02
C ALA A 456 -30.40 -0.51 23.50
N GLN A 457 -30.40 0.69 22.91
CA GLN A 457 -30.13 0.87 21.47
C GLN A 457 -28.72 0.40 21.11
N ALA A 458 -27.71 0.71 21.93
CA ALA A 458 -26.34 0.26 21.69
C ALA A 458 -26.24 -1.26 21.58
N ARG A 459 -26.84 -2.00 22.53
CA ARG A 459 -26.83 -3.47 22.51
C ARG A 459 -27.54 -4.05 21.30
N GLU A 460 -28.64 -3.44 20.87
CA GLU A 460 -29.35 -3.88 19.68
C GLU A 460 -28.50 -3.68 18.43
N LEU A 461 -27.87 -2.51 18.28
CA LEU A 461 -26.98 -2.22 17.16
C LEU A 461 -25.77 -3.16 17.12
N TYR A 462 -25.16 -3.48 18.27
CA TYR A 462 -24.08 -4.46 18.34
C TYR A 462 -24.53 -5.87 17.94
N ARG A 463 -25.74 -6.28 18.32
CA ARG A 463 -26.31 -7.59 17.89
C ARG A 463 -26.60 -7.61 16.40
N SER A 464 -27.15 -6.53 15.85
CA SER A 464 -27.38 -6.39 14.42
C SER A 464 -26.07 -6.44 13.62
N ALA A 465 -25.01 -5.78 14.12
CA ALA A 465 -23.68 -5.88 13.51
C ALA A 465 -23.17 -7.33 13.45
N LEU A 466 -23.32 -8.11 14.53
CA LEU A 466 -22.96 -9.53 14.56
C LEU A 466 -23.90 -10.42 13.71
N ALA A 467 -25.17 -10.05 13.58
CA ALA A 467 -26.09 -10.75 12.69
C ALA A 467 -25.69 -10.58 11.21
N THR A 468 -25.20 -9.39 10.84
CA THR A 468 -24.65 -9.12 9.51
C THR A 468 -23.28 -9.78 9.30
N GLN A 469 -22.40 -9.68 10.30
CA GLN A 469 -21.04 -10.25 10.25
C GLN A 469 -20.68 -10.91 11.59
N PRO A 470 -20.87 -12.25 11.72
CA PRO A 470 -20.67 -12.97 12.99
C PRO A 470 -19.24 -12.93 13.53
N ASP A 471 -18.24 -12.83 12.65
CA ASP A 471 -16.82 -12.84 13.01
C ASP A 471 -16.28 -11.45 13.35
N LEU A 472 -17.13 -10.42 13.48
CA LEU A 472 -16.69 -9.05 13.71
C LEU A 472 -16.32 -8.85 15.20
N ALA A 473 -15.04 -8.63 15.46
CA ALA A 473 -14.52 -8.57 16.82
C ALA A 473 -14.97 -7.32 17.62
N ALA A 474 -15.16 -6.18 16.96
CA ALA A 474 -15.58 -4.93 17.61
C ALA A 474 -16.93 -5.03 18.34
N PRO A 475 -18.05 -5.47 17.71
CA PRO A 475 -19.32 -5.64 18.41
C PRO A 475 -19.28 -6.79 19.44
N ALA A 476 -18.52 -7.85 19.19
CA ALA A 476 -18.32 -8.92 20.18
C ALA A 476 -17.64 -8.40 21.45
N TYR A 477 -16.61 -7.55 21.30
CA TYR A 477 -15.96 -6.86 22.42
C TYR A 477 -16.95 -5.94 23.15
N ASN A 478 -17.72 -5.15 22.43
CA ASN A 478 -18.69 -4.20 23.01
C ASN A 478 -19.85 -4.90 23.74
N LEU A 479 -20.17 -6.14 23.38
CA LEU A 479 -21.13 -7.00 24.09
C LEU A 479 -20.53 -7.76 25.28
N GLY A 480 -19.21 -7.66 25.51
CA GLY A 480 -18.51 -8.34 26.60
C GLY A 480 -18.15 -9.80 26.33
N LEU A 481 -18.09 -10.23 25.06
CA LEU A 481 -17.76 -11.60 24.66
C LEU A 481 -16.25 -11.89 24.64
N ASN A 482 -15.40 -10.88 24.89
CA ASN A 482 -13.94 -10.99 25.03
C ASN A 482 -13.21 -11.74 23.90
N PRO A 483 -13.32 -11.32 22.64
CA PRO A 483 -12.50 -11.83 21.54
C PRO A 483 -10.99 -11.65 21.80
N THR A 484 -10.17 -12.51 21.20
CA THR A 484 -8.71 -12.57 21.40
C THR A 484 -7.91 -12.11 20.18
N GLU A 485 -8.43 -11.13 19.44
CA GLU A 485 -7.74 -10.56 18.28
C GLU A 485 -6.77 -9.44 18.68
N PRO A 486 -5.68 -9.19 17.92
CA PRO A 486 -4.69 -8.17 18.25
C PRO A 486 -5.28 -6.80 18.57
N GLY A 487 -6.25 -6.34 17.78
CA GLY A 487 -6.94 -5.06 18.02
C GLY A 487 -7.73 -5.03 19.33
N THR A 488 -8.39 -6.14 19.67
CA THR A 488 -9.17 -6.24 20.92
C THR A 488 -8.28 -6.35 22.15
N LEU A 489 -7.13 -7.05 22.06
CA LEU A 489 -6.12 -7.08 23.11
C LEU A 489 -5.49 -5.70 23.34
N PHE A 490 -5.24 -4.96 22.25
CA PHE A 490 -4.76 -3.58 22.31
C PHE A 490 -5.79 -2.68 23.02
N GLN A 491 -7.07 -2.78 22.67
CA GLN A 491 -8.15 -2.06 23.35
C GLN A 491 -8.20 -2.39 24.85
N GLN A 492 -8.16 -3.66 25.24
CA GLN A 492 -8.16 -4.10 26.65
C GLN A 492 -6.96 -3.60 27.45
N THR A 493 -5.81 -3.40 26.78
CA THR A 493 -4.57 -2.99 27.43
C THR A 493 -4.52 -1.48 27.60
N TYR A 494 -4.87 -0.72 26.56
CA TYR A 494 -4.59 0.71 26.49
C TYR A 494 -5.85 1.61 26.57
N ARG A 495 -7.05 1.08 26.32
CA ARG A 495 -8.34 1.82 26.32
C ARG A 495 -9.43 1.09 27.11
N ARG A 496 -9.12 0.82 28.39
CA ARG A 496 -10.02 0.07 29.28
C ARG A 496 -11.30 0.83 29.55
N GLY A 497 -12.43 0.15 29.40
CA GLY A 497 -13.76 0.73 29.63
C GLY A 497 -14.30 1.54 28.46
N GLU A 498 -13.51 1.78 27.42
CA GLU A 498 -13.97 2.42 26.19
C GLU A 498 -14.52 1.38 25.21
N PRO A 499 -15.66 1.64 24.57
CA PRO A 499 -16.15 0.82 23.47
C PRO A 499 -15.17 0.82 22.29
N ARG A 500 -15.07 -0.32 21.59
CA ARG A 500 -14.22 -0.49 20.41
C ARG A 500 -14.95 -0.04 19.15
N LEU A 501 -14.30 0.85 18.39
CA LEU A 501 -14.71 1.18 17.03
C LEU A 501 -14.38 0.03 16.08
N CYS A 502 -15.18 -0.09 15.03
CA CYS A 502 -14.94 -0.99 13.91
C CYS A 502 -14.29 -0.20 12.78
N TYR A 503 -13.12 -0.67 12.33
CA TYR A 503 -12.38 -0.05 11.24
C TYR A 503 -12.58 -0.84 9.93
N PRO A 504 -12.67 -0.15 8.78
CA PRO A 504 -12.76 -0.80 7.48
C PRO A 504 -11.49 -1.59 7.18
N ASP A 505 -11.67 -2.82 6.71
CA ASP A 505 -10.58 -3.63 6.17
C ASP A 505 -10.12 -3.12 4.80
N ARG A 506 -9.05 -3.69 4.23
CA ARG A 506 -8.52 -3.24 2.93
C ARG A 506 -9.52 -3.48 1.79
N ARG A 507 -10.48 -4.40 1.93
CA ARG A 507 -11.47 -4.68 0.89
C ARG A 507 -12.51 -3.57 0.83
N ILE A 508 -12.99 -3.12 1.99
CA ILE A 508 -13.86 -1.95 2.13
C ILE A 508 -13.14 -0.71 1.60
N LEU A 509 -11.90 -0.48 2.01
CA LEU A 509 -11.09 0.65 1.52
C LEU A 509 -10.92 0.59 -0.01
N ALA A 510 -10.67 -0.59 -0.58
CA ALA A 510 -10.50 -0.75 -2.02
C ALA A 510 -11.77 -0.37 -2.79
N ARG A 511 -12.94 -0.73 -2.27
CA ARG A 511 -14.22 -0.33 -2.86
C ARG A 511 -14.52 1.16 -2.66
N ALA A 512 -14.16 1.74 -1.52
CA ALA A 512 -14.32 3.18 -1.30
C ALA A 512 -13.47 4.01 -2.27
N VAL A 513 -12.23 3.60 -2.55
CA VAL A 513 -11.34 4.32 -3.47
C VAL A 513 -11.64 3.99 -4.93
N SER A 514 -11.73 2.71 -5.27
CA SER A 514 -11.78 2.27 -6.67
C SER A 514 -13.14 1.79 -7.15
N GLY A 515 -14.12 1.62 -6.26
CA GLY A 515 -15.42 1.00 -6.55
C GLY A 515 -15.37 -0.52 -6.46
N ASP A 516 -16.54 -1.16 -6.59
CA ASP A 516 -16.57 -2.62 -6.71
C ASP A 516 -15.86 -3.07 -7.98
N LEU A 517 -15.12 -4.18 -7.91
CA LEU A 517 -14.41 -4.73 -9.05
C LEU A 517 -15.40 -5.10 -10.17
N SER A 518 -16.57 -5.61 -9.82
CA SER A 518 -17.61 -5.96 -10.79
C SER A 518 -18.12 -4.73 -11.53
N ASP A 519 -18.45 -3.67 -10.79
CA ASP A 519 -18.96 -2.41 -11.36
C ASP A 519 -17.90 -1.66 -12.15
N THR A 520 -16.64 -1.69 -11.70
CA THR A 520 -15.51 -1.13 -12.46
C THR A 520 -15.30 -1.89 -13.74
N LEU A 521 -15.22 -3.23 -13.72
CA LEU A 521 -15.04 -4.02 -14.95
C LEU A 521 -16.22 -3.85 -15.93
N VAL A 522 -17.47 -3.79 -15.45
CA VAL A 522 -18.64 -3.52 -16.30
C VAL A 522 -18.64 -2.09 -16.84
N GLY A 523 -18.28 -1.12 -16.00
CA GLY A 523 -18.11 0.28 -16.39
C GLY A 523 -17.04 0.44 -17.45
N ASP A 524 -15.88 -0.17 -17.24
CA ASP A 524 -14.72 -0.18 -18.13
C ASP A 524 -15.03 -0.86 -19.46
N LEU A 525 -15.87 -1.91 -19.48
CA LEU A 525 -16.36 -2.50 -20.72
C LEU A 525 -17.27 -1.55 -21.51
N ARG A 526 -18.10 -0.76 -20.81
CA ARG A 526 -19.01 0.21 -21.44
C ARG A 526 -18.30 1.49 -21.85
N ARG A 527 -17.25 1.88 -21.12
CA ARG A 527 -16.46 3.10 -21.32
C ARG A 527 -14.96 2.80 -21.14
N PRO A 528 -14.35 2.08 -22.10
CA PRO A 528 -12.94 1.67 -21.98
C PRO A 528 -11.94 2.83 -22.02
N LEU A 529 -12.40 4.03 -22.39
CA LEU A 529 -11.60 5.24 -22.34
C LEU A 529 -11.47 5.82 -20.93
N ASP A 530 -12.43 5.55 -20.02
CA ASP A 530 -12.39 6.03 -18.63
C ASP A 530 -11.21 5.42 -17.86
N LEU A 531 -10.79 4.21 -18.25
CA LEU A 531 -9.59 3.55 -17.72
C LEU A 531 -8.34 4.40 -17.87
N LEU A 532 -8.23 5.20 -18.93
CA LEU A 532 -7.04 6.02 -19.22
C LEU A 532 -6.82 7.16 -18.21
N GLY A 533 -7.75 7.36 -17.28
CA GLY A 533 -7.75 8.41 -16.29
C GLY A 533 -8.47 9.64 -16.82
N ALA A 534 -9.34 10.23 -15.98
CA ALA A 534 -9.95 11.51 -16.29
C ALA A 534 -8.88 12.63 -16.25
N GLY A 535 -8.71 13.33 -17.38
CA GLY A 535 -8.21 14.71 -17.41
C GLY A 535 -6.69 14.96 -17.38
N GLU A 536 -6.23 15.74 -18.37
CA GLU A 536 -4.99 16.55 -18.45
C GLU A 536 -3.60 15.90 -18.49
N ALA A 537 -3.39 14.68 -17.97
CA ALA A 537 -2.08 14.03 -18.07
C ALA A 537 -1.89 13.28 -19.41
N PRO A 538 -0.70 13.36 -20.06
CA PRO A 538 -0.43 12.56 -21.26
C PRO A 538 -0.57 11.06 -20.97
N PRO A 539 -1.01 10.24 -21.94
CA PRO A 539 -1.24 8.83 -21.71
C PRO A 539 0.05 8.17 -21.22
N THR A 540 -0.02 7.57 -20.03
CA THR A 540 1.08 6.76 -19.52
C THR A 540 1.42 5.65 -20.51
N ARG A 541 2.65 5.10 -20.46
CA ARG A 541 3.03 3.97 -21.34
C ARG A 541 2.04 2.81 -21.26
N LEU A 542 1.47 2.56 -20.08
CA LEU A 542 0.43 1.55 -19.87
C LEU A 542 -0.89 1.95 -20.53
N GLY A 543 -1.33 3.20 -20.40
CA GLY A 543 -2.52 3.71 -21.09
C GLY A 543 -2.41 3.63 -22.62
N ALA A 544 -1.23 3.93 -23.18
CA ALA A 544 -0.96 3.75 -24.61
C ALA A 544 -1.00 2.25 -25.02
N ALA A 545 -0.43 1.36 -24.20
CA ALA A 545 -0.51 -0.09 -24.43
C ALA A 545 -1.95 -0.62 -24.36
N PHE A 546 -2.76 -0.09 -23.45
CA PHE A 546 -4.18 -0.42 -23.34
C PHE A 546 -4.95 0.06 -24.58
N LEU A 547 -4.79 1.33 -24.98
CA LEU A 547 -5.41 1.89 -26.19
C LEU A 547 -5.06 1.10 -27.46
N THR A 548 -3.77 0.79 -27.64
CA THR A 548 -3.33 0.02 -28.81
C THR A 548 -3.89 -1.39 -28.80
N SER A 549 -4.01 -2.03 -27.64
CA SER A 549 -4.65 -3.34 -27.49
C SER A 549 -6.16 -3.29 -27.76
N LEU A 550 -6.84 -2.23 -27.30
CA LEU A 550 -8.27 -2.01 -27.53
C LEU A 550 -8.57 -1.81 -29.02
N LEU A 551 -7.82 -0.94 -29.70
CA LEU A 551 -7.93 -0.74 -31.15
C LEU A 551 -7.58 -2.01 -31.92
N GLY A 552 -6.55 -2.73 -31.50
CA GLY A 552 -6.16 -4.02 -32.06
C GLY A 552 -7.27 -5.07 -31.94
N LEU A 553 -7.91 -5.16 -30.78
CA LEU A 553 -9.05 -6.06 -30.55
C LEU A 553 -10.25 -5.70 -31.43
N GLY A 554 -10.58 -4.41 -31.56
CA GLY A 554 -11.62 -3.94 -32.47
C GLY A 554 -11.33 -4.33 -33.92
N MET A 555 -10.08 -4.19 -34.37
CA MET A 555 -9.64 -4.61 -35.70
C MET A 555 -9.74 -6.14 -35.88
N LEU A 556 -9.35 -6.94 -34.87
CA LEU A 556 -9.48 -8.40 -34.90
C LEU A 556 -10.94 -8.84 -34.97
N GLY A 557 -11.84 -8.17 -34.24
CA GLY A 557 -13.28 -8.40 -34.29
C GLY A 557 -13.86 -8.17 -35.69
N LEU A 558 -13.51 -7.04 -36.33
CA LEU A 558 -13.89 -6.78 -37.72
C LEU A 558 -13.35 -7.83 -38.69
N LEU A 559 -12.13 -8.31 -38.47
CA LEU A 559 -11.50 -9.34 -39.30
C LEU A 559 -12.15 -10.72 -39.17
N LEU A 560 -12.94 -11.01 -38.13
CA LEU A 560 -13.70 -12.26 -38.03
C LEU A 560 -14.81 -12.34 -39.10
N LEU A 561 -15.39 -11.20 -39.47
CA LEU A 561 -16.47 -11.09 -40.46
C LEU A 561 -15.96 -11.18 -41.91
N VAL A 562 -14.66 -11.00 -42.13
CA VAL A 562 -14.08 -11.01 -43.48
C VAL A 562 -14.00 -12.46 -43.99
N PRO A 563 -14.44 -12.76 -45.23
CA PRO A 563 -14.30 -14.11 -45.78
C PRO A 563 -12.83 -14.47 -46.02
N ARG A 564 -12.51 -15.77 -45.91
CA ARG A 564 -11.14 -16.27 -46.07
C ARG A 564 -10.62 -15.99 -47.49
N ALA A 565 -9.44 -15.37 -47.60
CA ALA A 565 -8.86 -14.93 -48.88
C ALA A 565 -8.31 -16.07 -49.76
N ALA A 566 -7.88 -17.18 -49.14
CA ALA A 566 -7.38 -18.35 -49.87
C ALA A 566 -7.59 -19.64 -49.06
N GLY A 567 -7.87 -20.74 -49.76
CA GLY A 567 -7.93 -22.09 -49.17
C GLY A 567 -6.56 -22.70 -48.86
N GLU A 568 -6.55 -23.79 -48.10
CA GLU A 568 -5.33 -24.43 -47.59
C GLU A 568 -4.42 -24.99 -48.70
N ALA A 569 -5.00 -25.49 -49.79
CA ALA A 569 -4.26 -26.00 -50.94
C ALA A 569 -3.33 -24.93 -51.56
N ARG A 570 -3.76 -23.66 -51.57
CA ARG A 570 -3.00 -22.54 -52.15
C ARG A 570 -1.94 -21.99 -51.19
N LEU A 571 -2.22 -22.01 -49.89
CA LEU A 571 -1.30 -21.51 -48.87
C LEU A 571 -0.11 -22.45 -48.66
N GLY A 572 -0.35 -23.76 -48.69
CA GLY A 572 0.67 -24.76 -48.43
C GLY A 572 1.39 -24.56 -47.08
N ARG A 573 2.60 -25.13 -46.98
CA ARG A 573 3.46 -25.03 -45.79
C ARG A 573 4.87 -24.58 -46.15
N PRO A 574 5.10 -23.27 -46.33
CA PRO A 574 6.41 -22.74 -46.70
C PRO A 574 7.44 -22.99 -45.60
N ALA A 575 8.73 -23.01 -45.96
CA ALA A 575 9.83 -23.28 -45.01
C ALA A 575 9.79 -22.34 -43.79
N ALA A 576 9.48 -21.06 -44.00
CA ALA A 576 9.34 -20.09 -42.91
C ALA A 576 8.24 -20.48 -41.91
N TYR A 577 7.09 -20.99 -42.38
CA TYR A 577 6.01 -21.46 -41.51
C TYR A 577 6.41 -22.70 -40.72
N ARG A 578 7.18 -23.63 -41.32
CA ARG A 578 7.69 -24.81 -40.61
C ARG A 578 8.71 -24.44 -39.53
N LEU A 579 9.58 -23.47 -39.84
CA LEU A 579 10.55 -22.96 -38.89
C LEU A 579 9.86 -22.27 -37.70
N THR A 580 8.88 -21.39 -37.94
CA THR A 580 8.11 -20.78 -36.85
C THR A 580 7.31 -21.82 -36.06
N ALA A 581 6.75 -22.84 -36.73
CA ALA A 581 6.04 -23.94 -36.08
C ALA A 581 6.93 -24.75 -35.11
N LEU A 582 8.22 -24.92 -35.43
CA LEU A 582 9.20 -25.60 -34.58
C LEU A 582 9.68 -24.70 -33.42
N LEU A 583 9.98 -23.43 -33.71
CA LEU A 583 10.52 -22.50 -32.72
C LEU A 583 9.50 -22.00 -31.70
N LEU A 584 8.22 -21.94 -32.09
CA LEU A 584 7.12 -21.38 -31.31
C LEU A 584 6.07 -22.47 -31.03
N PRO A 585 6.18 -23.21 -29.91
CA PRO A 585 5.25 -24.26 -29.54
C PRO A 585 3.78 -23.87 -29.64
N GLY A 586 2.94 -24.73 -30.20
CA GLY A 586 1.49 -24.55 -30.31
C GLY A 586 1.01 -23.55 -31.38
N SER A 587 1.87 -22.64 -31.85
CA SER A 587 1.53 -21.60 -32.85
C SER A 587 1.05 -22.13 -34.20
N ALA A 588 1.47 -23.33 -34.62
CA ALA A 588 1.02 -23.94 -35.87
C ALA A 588 -0.28 -24.75 -35.74
N LEU A 589 -0.72 -24.99 -34.50
CA LEU A 589 -1.87 -25.82 -34.13
C LEU A 589 -3.06 -24.98 -33.68
N LEU A 590 -3.06 -23.68 -33.97
CA LEU A 590 -4.11 -22.72 -33.56
C LEU A 590 -5.52 -23.07 -34.07
N GLY A 591 -5.64 -23.93 -35.07
CA GLY A 591 -6.93 -24.46 -35.51
C GLY A 591 -7.59 -25.45 -34.54
N GLY A 592 -6.86 -25.97 -33.54
CA GLY A 592 -7.36 -26.88 -32.51
C GLY A 592 -7.22 -26.30 -31.10
N ALA A 593 -8.09 -26.74 -30.18
CA ALA A 593 -8.13 -26.25 -28.80
C ALA A 593 -6.78 -26.38 -28.05
N TRP A 594 -6.02 -27.45 -28.32
CA TRP A 594 -4.74 -27.72 -27.66
C TRP A 594 -3.58 -26.85 -28.14
N GLY A 595 -3.66 -26.27 -29.35
CA GLY A 595 -2.61 -25.38 -29.87
C GLY A 595 -2.48 -24.10 -29.06
N GLY A 596 -3.61 -23.52 -28.66
CA GLY A 596 -3.64 -22.35 -27.79
C GLY A 596 -3.09 -22.64 -26.39
N VAL A 597 -3.44 -23.79 -25.81
CA VAL A 597 -2.92 -24.22 -24.50
C VAL A 597 -1.40 -24.36 -24.55
N LEU A 598 -0.87 -25.09 -25.53
CA LEU A 598 0.57 -25.30 -25.67
C LEU A 598 1.34 -23.98 -25.88
N LEU A 599 0.76 -23.06 -26.67
CA LEU A 599 1.33 -21.74 -26.91
C LEU A 599 1.36 -20.87 -25.63
N LEU A 600 0.28 -20.88 -24.85
CA LEU A 600 0.21 -20.17 -23.57
C LEU A 600 1.17 -20.78 -22.54
N THR A 601 1.29 -22.11 -22.47
CA THR A 601 2.23 -22.78 -21.58
C THR A 601 3.68 -22.42 -21.90
N TRP A 602 4.05 -22.44 -23.20
CA TRP A 602 5.37 -22.01 -23.65
C TRP A 602 5.64 -20.54 -23.32
N ALA A 603 4.68 -19.67 -23.63
CA ALA A 603 4.81 -18.24 -23.38
C ALA A 603 4.92 -17.93 -21.88
N LEU A 604 4.18 -18.64 -21.02
CA LEU A 604 4.23 -18.49 -19.57
C LEU A 604 5.58 -18.90 -19.01
N ALA A 605 6.13 -20.04 -19.46
CA ALA A 605 7.46 -20.49 -19.04
C ALA A 605 8.55 -19.47 -19.45
N LEU A 606 8.46 -18.93 -20.67
CA LEU A 606 9.38 -17.90 -21.16
C LEU A 606 9.25 -16.60 -20.36
N ALA A 607 8.02 -16.15 -20.11
CA ALA A 607 7.71 -14.96 -19.30
C ALA A 607 8.19 -15.12 -17.84
N GLY A 608 8.02 -16.30 -17.25
CA GLY A 608 8.49 -16.61 -15.90
C GLY A 608 10.01 -16.64 -15.78
N LEU A 609 10.74 -16.98 -16.86
CA LEU A 609 12.20 -16.95 -16.92
C LEU A 609 12.77 -15.57 -17.26
N SER A 610 11.95 -14.66 -17.79
CA SER A 610 12.39 -13.31 -18.20
C SER A 610 13.09 -12.49 -17.10
N PRO A 611 12.79 -12.64 -15.80
CA PRO A 611 13.53 -11.93 -14.76
C PRO A 611 15.02 -12.22 -14.69
N LEU A 612 15.48 -13.37 -15.22
CA LEU A 612 16.91 -13.69 -15.32
C LEU A 612 17.68 -12.75 -16.25
N THR A 613 16.98 -12.05 -17.16
CA THR A 613 17.59 -11.06 -18.07
C THR A 613 17.91 -9.73 -17.38
N GLY A 614 17.37 -9.49 -16.18
CA GLY A 614 17.47 -8.22 -15.47
C GLY A 614 16.56 -7.10 -16.00
N LEU A 615 15.93 -7.27 -17.17
CA LEU A 615 15.08 -6.25 -17.82
C LEU A 615 13.69 -6.12 -17.19
N ILE A 616 13.17 -7.21 -16.64
CA ILE A 616 11.82 -7.28 -16.04
C ILE A 616 11.97 -7.84 -14.64
N ARG A 617 11.26 -7.27 -13.67
CA ARG A 617 11.20 -7.79 -12.30
C ARG A 617 9.76 -7.93 -11.86
N PHE A 618 9.44 -9.10 -11.30
CA PHE A 618 8.22 -9.40 -10.56
C PHE A 618 8.66 -9.59 -9.11
N ALA A 619 8.51 -8.56 -8.28
CA ALA A 619 9.07 -8.54 -6.93
C ALA A 619 8.30 -9.45 -5.99
N GLU A 620 6.97 -9.51 -6.18
CA GLU A 620 6.06 -10.24 -5.29
C GLU A 620 5.84 -11.70 -5.72
N LEU A 621 6.41 -12.12 -6.85
CA LEU A 621 6.28 -13.49 -7.36
C LEU A 621 7.54 -14.32 -7.08
N PRO A 622 7.43 -15.66 -7.00
CA PRO A 622 8.58 -16.53 -6.82
C PRO A 622 9.66 -16.28 -7.88
N SER A 623 10.86 -15.92 -7.43
CA SER A 623 11.94 -15.54 -8.33
C SER A 623 12.56 -16.76 -9.03
N PRO A 624 12.78 -16.72 -10.36
CA PRO A 624 13.52 -17.77 -11.08
C PRO A 624 15.02 -17.78 -10.72
N ALA A 625 15.50 -16.88 -9.86
CA ALA A 625 16.82 -17.02 -9.25
C ALA A 625 16.88 -18.24 -8.29
N THR A 626 15.74 -18.64 -7.73
CA THR A 626 15.66 -19.84 -6.88
C THR A 626 15.78 -21.11 -7.75
N PRO A 627 16.64 -22.09 -7.38
CA PRO A 627 16.85 -23.28 -8.18
C PRO A 627 15.57 -24.10 -8.44
N ALA A 628 14.68 -24.18 -7.45
CA ALA A 628 13.41 -24.90 -7.56
C ALA A 628 12.47 -24.30 -8.61
N VAL A 629 12.20 -22.99 -8.54
CA VAL A 629 11.34 -22.29 -9.52
C VAL A 629 11.95 -22.37 -10.91
N ARG A 630 13.26 -22.14 -11.02
CA ARG A 630 14.00 -22.23 -12.29
C ARG A 630 13.89 -23.61 -12.93
N GLY A 631 14.12 -24.66 -12.13
CA GLY A 631 14.04 -26.05 -12.57
C GLY A 631 12.66 -26.39 -13.12
N THR A 632 11.60 -26.00 -12.41
CA THR A 632 10.21 -26.21 -12.84
C THR A 632 9.90 -25.48 -14.15
N LEU A 633 10.29 -24.21 -14.28
CA LEU A 633 10.04 -23.44 -15.51
C LEU A 633 10.78 -24.01 -16.73
N ILE A 634 12.04 -24.43 -16.55
CA ILE A 634 12.82 -25.07 -17.62
C ILE A 634 12.19 -26.41 -18.00
N LEU A 635 11.76 -27.22 -17.02
CA LEU A 635 11.09 -28.49 -17.29
C LEU A 635 9.81 -28.29 -18.12
N VAL A 636 8.96 -27.32 -17.74
CA VAL A 636 7.75 -26.97 -18.49
C VAL A 636 8.11 -26.54 -19.92
N LEU A 637 9.17 -25.74 -20.09
CA LEU A 637 9.63 -25.31 -21.40
C LEU A 637 10.09 -26.50 -22.26
N VAL A 638 10.92 -27.40 -21.72
CA VAL A 638 11.40 -28.61 -22.43
C VAL A 638 10.23 -29.51 -22.83
N LEU A 639 9.28 -29.76 -21.92
CA LEU A 639 8.08 -30.55 -22.20
C LEU A 639 7.23 -29.90 -23.29
N SER A 640 7.06 -28.57 -23.28
CA SER A 640 6.31 -27.87 -24.32
C SER A 640 6.93 -28.05 -25.71
N TYR A 641 8.26 -28.03 -25.81
CA TYR A 641 8.97 -28.29 -27.07
C TYR A 641 8.89 -29.75 -27.50
N ALA A 642 8.99 -30.70 -26.57
CA ALA A 642 8.87 -32.13 -26.88
C ALA A 642 7.48 -32.48 -27.43
N VAL A 643 6.42 -32.00 -26.78
CA VAL A 643 5.03 -32.18 -27.24
C VAL A 643 4.82 -31.49 -28.58
N ASN A 644 5.34 -30.27 -28.76
CA ASN A 644 5.24 -29.55 -30.03
C ASN A 644 5.92 -30.30 -31.19
N LEU A 645 7.13 -30.83 -30.96
CA LEU A 645 7.87 -31.57 -31.96
C LEU A 645 7.09 -32.81 -32.41
N LEU A 646 6.56 -33.59 -31.45
CA LEU A 646 5.75 -34.76 -31.75
C LEU A 646 4.49 -34.40 -32.54
N ALA A 647 3.78 -33.33 -32.13
CA ALA A 647 2.61 -32.85 -32.84
C ALA A 647 2.94 -32.40 -34.27
N VAL A 648 4.01 -31.62 -34.47
CA VAL A 648 4.44 -31.18 -35.81
C VAL A 648 4.82 -32.37 -36.69
N LEU A 649 5.53 -33.37 -36.16
CA LEU A 649 5.91 -34.58 -36.89
C LEU A 649 4.68 -35.39 -37.32
N LEU A 650 3.70 -35.60 -36.44
CA LEU A 650 2.46 -36.30 -36.77
C LEU A 650 1.67 -35.56 -37.87
N VAL A 651 1.62 -34.23 -37.78
CA VAL A 651 0.93 -33.42 -38.77
C VAL A 651 1.68 -33.45 -40.12
N GLU A 652 3.01 -33.40 -40.16
CA GLU A 652 3.76 -33.57 -41.43
C GLU A 652 3.62 -34.98 -42.01
N ALA A 653 3.63 -36.02 -41.17
CA ALA A 653 3.44 -37.41 -41.60
C ALA A 653 2.05 -37.64 -42.23
N SER A 654 0.99 -37.10 -41.61
CA SER A 654 -0.38 -37.20 -42.17
C SER A 654 -0.52 -36.48 -43.51
N VAL A 655 0.13 -35.34 -43.71
CA VAL A 655 0.12 -34.61 -44.99
C VAL A 655 0.86 -35.39 -46.07
N LEU A 656 2.00 -36.01 -45.75
CA LEU A 656 2.73 -36.88 -46.67
C LEU A 656 1.91 -38.12 -47.05
N ALA A 657 1.20 -38.72 -46.10
CA ALA A 657 0.33 -39.87 -46.34
C ALA A 657 -0.82 -39.52 -47.31
N ARG A 658 -1.50 -38.38 -47.09
CA ARG A 658 -2.57 -37.91 -47.99
C ARG A 658 -2.07 -37.65 -49.42
N ARG A 659 -0.91 -37.00 -49.56
CA ARG A 659 -0.29 -36.78 -50.89
C ARG A 659 0.03 -38.08 -51.61
N ARG A 660 0.53 -39.09 -50.89
CA ARG A 660 0.80 -40.43 -51.46
C ARG A 660 -0.49 -41.14 -51.86
N GLN A 661 -1.59 -40.93 -51.14
CA GLN A 661 -2.89 -41.50 -51.48
C GLN A 661 -3.50 -40.81 -52.70
N GLU A 662 -3.49 -39.48 -52.76
CA GLU A 662 -3.92 -38.69 -53.93
C GLU A 662 -3.10 -39.05 -55.19
N GLN A 663 -1.80 -39.30 -55.05
CA GLN A 663 -0.96 -39.78 -56.15
C GLN A 663 -1.31 -41.20 -56.61
N ARG A 664 -1.76 -42.08 -55.70
CA ARG A 664 -2.20 -43.45 -56.03
C ARG A 664 -3.58 -43.52 -56.67
N GLU A 665 -4.44 -42.54 -56.39
CA GLU A 665 -5.78 -42.43 -57.00
C GLU A 665 -5.76 -41.76 -58.39
N GLN A 666 -4.64 -41.11 -58.74
CA GLN A 666 -4.41 -40.45 -60.04
C GLN A 666 -3.60 -41.31 -61.04
N THR A 667 -2.97 -42.39 -60.57
CA THR A 667 -2.31 -43.44 -61.37
C THR A 667 -3.24 -44.62 -61.53
#